data_AF-A0A2N1M665-F1
#
_entry.id   AF-A0A2N1M665-F1
#
_cell.length_a   1.000
_cell.length_b   1.000
_cell.length_c   1.000
_cell.angle_alpha   90.00
_cell.angle_beta   90.00
_cell.angle_gamma   90.00
#
_symmetry.space_group_name_H-M   'P 1'
#
loop_
_entity.id
_entity.type
_entity.pdbx_description
1 polymer ?
#
loop_
_entity_poly.entity_id
_entity_poly.type
_entity_poly.pdbx_seq_one_letter_code
_entity_poly.pdbx_strand_id
1 'polypeptide(L)'
;MLLVSARPEASYPTSSGDNVLSIGTYLHANHKTHISILSVFHSHLVCMDIAGVFSSEYYTLLVVCFPAHKPSLHWSNAGKCIFHPFDIILGKLFDVYNNYFKLFYWGIIPKLRVYLVIIFRKNDPIRAFRIPRRPAPYYCGFKASDIGASLYKIRDDSVRPRHFLGADNADEIEAILSDREGHSLHEVIDGDGPLRPVIDFDLPIETLNAITPKLSGGQAKNILCRAFRDTCLEIFPKWDKNTMSIAESSNEKKISVHVLTSGMRLSNIAQVAVFTELVRKKLPVGLQDKEEHIRVKKAICPKDGSIFDFMIRPPNDESEVIDNSPLLAVPETESVKYANISNETTTEAEFELVETLLKEAGIEGYNLSYPSENFPDKFPLSRISPSHCPICDREHDSDNGYIIRNKKSYSFFCYRANNDREPGSRKPSKKLTISETALDREQKLPSPTKLDRYRISDPNDHFVWGDLIDMCTSGQKFSRSEVYEAIQATVACIQTTSRLWVLKIEDTNGGLYFDMAPKLDLAKYEVNLIELGGEGVKLINLIDRAVTKGLILYRNINFLPYPLNTPAYDTKFFNLFIGFLAKPVAEINEEIMNPILWHVKNIICSGDERLDEYIWNWWAYLVQNPEKKPRTILVLKSTLQQCGKNIITDFIGDKVLGSHLHFATSDLEKILGRFNSAIQARKLIVMNKTGMSSGEWHRFNGHLKSLITERM
;
A
#
# COMPACT_ATOMS: atom_id res chain seq x y z
N MET A 1 0.51 18.93 74.80
CA MET A 1 -0.22 18.58 76.04
C MET A 1 -1.63 18.19 75.63
N LEU A 2 -2.07 17.00 76.03
CA LEU A 2 -3.31 16.29 75.66
C LEU A 2 -4.61 17.08 75.98
N LEU A 3 -5.69 16.87 75.21
CA LEU A 3 -6.85 16.06 75.67
C LEU A 3 -7.89 15.76 74.57
N VAL A 4 -8.57 14.63 74.76
CA VAL A 4 -9.55 13.90 73.94
C VAL A 4 -10.96 14.08 74.52
N SER A 5 -12.03 14.00 73.71
CA SER A 5 -13.40 13.52 74.06
C SER A 5 -14.34 13.72 72.86
N ALA A 6 -15.36 12.95 72.50
CA ALA A 6 -15.81 11.57 72.71
C ALA A 6 -16.96 11.32 71.69
N ARG A 7 -17.23 10.04 71.40
CA ARG A 7 -18.38 9.44 70.66
C ARG A 7 -19.69 9.49 71.50
N PRO A 8 -20.84 8.83 71.17
CA PRO A 8 -21.43 8.26 69.91
C PRO A 8 -22.97 8.50 69.76
N GLU A 9 -23.61 7.93 68.71
CA GLU A 9 -24.91 7.17 68.69
C GLU A 9 -25.63 7.33 67.32
N ALA A 10 -25.70 6.29 66.48
CA ALA A 10 -26.73 5.24 66.34
C ALA A 10 -28.04 5.76 65.70
N SER A 11 -28.49 5.27 64.54
CA SER A 11 -29.33 4.06 64.44
C SER A 11 -29.70 3.73 62.97
N TYR A 12 -29.81 2.43 62.66
CA TYR A 12 -30.36 1.83 61.43
C TYR A 12 -31.82 1.37 61.66
N PRO A 13 -32.58 1.06 60.58
CA PRO A 13 -33.16 -0.30 60.41
C PRO A 13 -33.02 -0.82 58.96
N THR A 14 -32.46 -2.02 58.67
CA THR A 14 -33.05 -3.41 58.58
C THR A 14 -34.32 -3.48 57.70
N SER A 15 -34.51 -4.36 56.70
CA SER A 15 -34.25 -5.82 56.50
C SER A 15 -34.41 -6.15 54.98
N SER A 16 -34.19 -7.33 54.37
CA SER A 16 -34.19 -8.76 54.76
C SER A 16 -33.56 -9.67 53.66
N GLY A 17 -33.02 -10.83 54.07
CA GLY A 17 -32.76 -12.05 53.26
C GLY A 17 -31.28 -12.36 52.94
N ASP A 18 -30.45 -12.86 53.88
CA ASP A 18 -30.17 -14.28 54.28
C ASP A 18 -29.32 -15.05 53.23
N ASN A 19 -28.13 -15.63 53.47
CA ASN A 19 -27.59 -16.37 54.64
C ASN A 19 -26.03 -16.60 54.46
N VAL A 20 -25.17 -16.38 55.49
CA VAL A 20 -24.48 -17.42 56.35
C VAL A 20 -23.22 -18.06 55.68
N LEU A 21 -21.98 -18.18 56.21
CA LEU A 21 -21.37 -18.16 57.55
C LEU A 21 -19.84 -17.90 57.49
N SER A 22 -19.35 -17.22 58.53
CA SER A 22 -18.03 -17.21 59.22
C SER A 22 -16.89 -18.16 58.82
N ILE A 23 -15.65 -17.65 58.83
CA ILE A 23 -14.64 -17.85 59.89
C ILE A 23 -13.51 -16.83 59.67
N GLY A 24 -13.29 -15.97 60.67
CA GLY A 24 -12.26 -14.92 60.66
C GLY A 24 -10.92 -15.39 61.23
N THR A 25 -9.85 -14.79 60.73
CA THR A 25 -8.55 -14.71 61.42
C THR A 25 -8.32 -13.23 61.72
N TYR A 26 -8.29 -12.86 63.01
CA TYR A 26 -8.08 -11.48 63.45
C TYR A 26 -6.60 -11.10 63.29
N LEU A 27 -6.34 -9.94 62.67
CA LEU A 27 -5.06 -9.24 62.73
C LEU A 27 -5.25 -7.97 63.56
N HIS A 28 -4.66 -7.97 64.75
CA HIS A 28 -4.69 -6.85 65.68
C HIS A 28 -3.72 -5.77 65.17
N ALA A 29 -4.22 -4.59 64.83
CA ALA A 29 -3.40 -3.41 64.59
C ALA A 29 -4.07 -2.17 65.19
N ASN A 30 -3.32 -1.49 66.05
CA ASN A 30 -3.74 -0.33 66.83
C ASN A 30 -4.02 0.87 65.90
N HIS A 31 -5.11 1.59 66.22
CA HIS A 31 -5.59 2.86 65.65
C HIS A 31 -6.29 2.85 64.28
N LYS A 32 -7.63 2.75 64.35
CA LYS A 32 -8.69 3.23 63.42
C LYS A 32 -8.36 3.16 61.91
N THR A 33 -8.37 1.95 61.37
CA THR A 33 -8.54 1.70 59.94
C THR A 33 -9.83 0.90 59.75
N HIS A 34 -10.85 1.47 59.10
CA HIS A 34 -12.05 0.72 58.69
C HIS A 34 -11.77 0.10 57.32
N ILE A 35 -11.75 -1.23 57.25
CA ILE A 35 -11.62 -1.97 55.98
C ILE A 35 -13.02 -2.49 55.62
N SER A 36 -13.58 -1.99 54.51
CA SER A 36 -14.83 -2.51 53.95
C SER A 36 -14.50 -3.36 52.72
N ILE A 37 -14.79 -4.65 52.78
CA ILE A 37 -14.60 -5.59 51.66
C ILE A 37 -15.95 -5.73 50.94
N LEU A 38 -16.04 -5.22 49.70
CA LEU A 38 -17.17 -5.44 48.81
C LEU A 38 -16.86 -6.62 47.89
N SER A 39 -17.57 -7.74 48.05
CA SER A 39 -17.45 -8.89 47.15
C SER A 39 -18.43 -8.77 45.98
N VAL A 40 -17.93 -8.53 44.77
CA VAL A 40 -18.64 -8.86 43.53
C VAL A 40 -17.66 -9.61 42.62
N PHE A 41 -18.15 -10.72 42.06
CA PHE A 41 -17.36 -11.85 41.57
C PHE A 41 -16.20 -11.53 40.59
N HIS A 42 -15.10 -12.26 40.80
CA HIS A 42 -13.93 -12.52 39.94
C HIS A 42 -12.76 -11.52 39.84
N SER A 43 -12.68 -10.51 40.70
CA SER A 43 -11.41 -9.82 40.98
C SER A 43 -11.38 -9.37 42.44
N HIS A 44 -10.38 -9.79 43.22
CA HIS A 44 -10.23 -9.28 44.58
C HIS A 44 -9.69 -7.85 44.51
N LEU A 45 -10.59 -6.87 44.62
CA LEU A 45 -10.25 -5.47 44.82
C LEU A 45 -10.10 -5.23 46.31
N VAL A 46 -8.92 -4.78 46.77
CA VAL A 46 -8.73 -4.37 48.17
C VAL A 46 -8.55 -2.86 48.19
N CYS A 47 -9.50 -2.18 48.83
CA CYS A 47 -9.44 -0.74 49.07
C CYS A 47 -8.91 -0.52 50.50
N MET A 48 -7.83 0.25 50.64
CA MET A 48 -7.30 0.65 51.94
C MET A 48 -7.26 2.17 52.02
N ASP A 49 -7.91 2.73 53.03
CA ASP A 49 -7.78 4.13 53.38
C ASP A 49 -6.63 4.27 54.39
N ILE A 50 -5.63 5.07 54.04
CA ILE A 50 -4.48 5.36 54.91
C ILE A 50 -4.55 6.83 55.32
N ALA A 51 -4.66 7.08 56.63
CA ALA A 51 -4.54 8.42 57.18
C ALA A 51 -3.04 8.74 57.40
N GLY A 52 -2.49 9.68 56.63
CA GLY A 52 -1.11 10.14 56.80
C GLY A 52 -0.97 11.07 58.01
N VAL A 53 0.04 10.83 58.85
CA VAL A 53 0.26 11.53 60.13
C VAL A 53 0.85 12.95 59.98
N PHE A 54 1.10 13.46 58.75
CA PHE A 54 1.72 14.79 58.58
C PHE A 54 1.16 15.69 57.47
N SER A 55 0.03 15.34 56.86
CA SER A 55 -0.72 16.30 56.04
C SER A 55 -2.22 16.02 56.21
N SER A 56 -3.03 17.06 56.27
CA SER A 56 -4.49 16.97 56.39
C SER A 56 -5.18 16.44 55.12
N GLU A 57 -4.50 15.63 54.31
CA GLU A 57 -5.00 15.05 53.07
C GLU A 57 -5.22 13.54 53.24
N TYR A 58 -6.44 13.09 52.93
CA TYR A 58 -6.81 11.68 52.89
C TYR A 58 -6.51 11.12 51.50
N TYR A 59 -5.79 9.99 51.43
CA TYR A 59 -5.48 9.29 50.19
C TYR A 59 -6.16 7.92 50.18
N THR A 60 -6.82 7.57 49.07
CA THR A 60 -7.40 6.23 48.85
C THR A 60 -6.44 5.42 47.99
N LEU A 61 -6.01 4.26 48.49
CA LEU A 61 -5.10 3.35 47.79
C LEU A 61 -5.92 2.25 47.11
N LEU A 62 -5.85 2.18 45.78
CA LEU A 62 -6.45 1.09 45.00
C LEU A 62 -5.37 0.09 44.62
N VAL A 63 -5.47 -1.15 45.12
CA VAL A 63 -4.57 -2.25 44.75
C VAL A 63 -5.35 -3.26 43.93
N VAL A 64 -4.97 -3.45 42.67
CA VAL A 64 -5.57 -4.43 41.75
C VAL A 64 -4.63 -5.63 41.62
N CYS A 65 -5.08 -6.81 42.04
CA CYS A 65 -4.35 -8.07 41.87
C CYS A 65 -4.92 -8.86 40.69
N PHE A 66 -4.09 -9.19 39.70
CA PHE A 66 -4.45 -10.08 38.58
C PHE A 66 -3.99 -11.52 38.84
N PRO A 67 -4.84 -12.54 38.64
CA PRO A 67 -4.40 -13.93 38.57
C PRO A 67 -4.03 -14.32 37.13
N ALA A 68 -2.94 -15.06 36.95
CA ALA A 68 -2.60 -15.70 35.68
C ALA A 68 -3.43 -17.00 35.50
N HIS A 69 -3.99 -17.24 34.30
CA HIS A 69 -4.83 -18.39 33.93
C HIS A 69 -4.03 -19.74 33.94
N LYS A 70 -4.22 -20.65 34.93
CA LYS A 70 -4.91 -21.99 35.00
C LYS A 70 -4.59 -23.05 33.91
N PRO A 71 -4.59 -24.40 34.17
CA PRO A 71 -5.20 -25.16 35.29
C PRO A 71 -4.34 -26.33 35.90
N SER A 72 -4.90 -27.04 36.88
CA SER A 72 -4.50 -28.35 37.46
C SER A 72 -3.15 -28.48 38.20
N LEU A 73 -3.19 -28.42 39.53
CA LEU A 73 -2.31 -29.21 40.38
C LEU A 73 -3.16 -29.88 41.46
N HIS A 74 -3.17 -31.21 41.46
CA HIS A 74 -3.66 -32.02 42.57
C HIS A 74 -3.00 -31.57 43.87
N TRP A 75 -3.80 -31.18 44.86
CA TRP A 75 -3.32 -31.01 46.23
C TRP A 75 -3.57 -32.30 47.00
N SER A 76 -2.56 -33.17 47.00
CA SER A 76 -2.31 -34.05 48.14
C SER A 76 -1.11 -33.50 48.91
N ASN A 77 -1.27 -33.47 50.23
CA ASN A 77 -0.25 -33.30 51.26
C ASN A 77 0.34 -31.89 51.49
N ALA A 78 -0.14 -31.33 52.61
CA ALA A 78 0.52 -30.49 53.59
C ALA A 78 2.04 -30.29 53.46
N GLY A 79 2.48 -29.02 53.50
CA GLY A 79 3.89 -28.68 53.72
C GLY A 79 4.17 -27.18 53.62
N LYS A 80 4.42 -26.55 54.77
CA LYS A 80 4.86 -25.17 55.00
C LYS A 80 5.77 -24.58 53.91
N CYS A 81 5.49 -23.36 53.46
CA CYS A 81 6.51 -22.44 52.98
C CYS A 81 6.35 -21.07 53.65
N ILE A 82 7.39 -20.71 54.41
CA ILE A 82 7.56 -19.49 55.19
C ILE A 82 7.92 -18.35 54.23
N PHE A 83 7.31 -17.16 54.37
CA PHE A 83 7.83 -15.93 53.77
C PHE A 83 8.14 -14.91 54.87
N HIS A 84 9.42 -14.53 54.97
CA HIS A 84 9.97 -13.47 55.81
C HIS A 84 9.68 -12.07 55.21
N PRO A 85 9.70 -11.01 56.04
CA PRO A 85 9.44 -9.64 55.60
C PRO A 85 10.70 -9.06 54.92
N PHE A 86 10.54 -8.31 53.82
CA PHE A 86 11.61 -7.48 53.28
C PHE A 86 11.14 -6.03 53.14
N ASP A 87 11.98 -5.15 53.68
CA ASP A 87 11.87 -3.69 53.73
C ASP A 87 11.87 -3.04 52.34
N ILE A 88 11.01 -2.04 52.15
CA ILE A 88 11.03 -1.15 50.98
C ILE A 88 11.97 0.02 51.28
N ILE A 89 13.15 0.04 50.66
CA ILE A 89 14.08 1.19 50.69
C ILE A 89 13.59 2.25 49.70
N LEU A 90 13.22 3.43 50.20
CA LEU A 90 12.92 4.63 49.40
C LEU A 90 14.23 5.38 49.07
N GLY A 91 14.74 5.21 47.86
CA GLY A 91 15.80 6.05 47.28
C GLY A 91 15.23 7.20 46.44
N LYS A 92 15.61 8.44 46.76
CA LYS A 92 15.18 9.68 46.09
C LYS A 92 15.66 9.76 44.64
N LEU A 93 14.76 10.04 43.70
CA LEU A 93 15.01 10.89 42.54
C LEU A 93 13.75 11.74 42.29
N PHE A 94 13.81 13.00 42.70
CA PHE A 94 12.82 14.01 42.37
C PHE A 94 13.39 14.87 41.25
N ASP A 95 12.65 15.01 40.15
CA ASP A 95 12.76 16.20 39.32
C ASP A 95 11.36 16.70 38.95
N VAL A 96 11.17 18.00 39.17
CA VAL A 96 9.89 18.70 39.23
C VAL A 96 9.67 19.40 37.89
N TYR A 97 8.67 18.98 37.11
CA TYR A 97 7.96 19.87 36.17
C TYR A 97 6.50 19.39 35.98
N ASN A 98 5.55 20.18 36.51
CA ASN A 98 4.11 20.18 36.24
C ASN A 98 3.28 18.88 36.51
N ASN A 99 2.89 18.73 37.78
CA ASN A 99 1.58 18.25 38.29
C ASN A 99 1.01 16.88 37.89
N TYR A 100 1.84 15.89 37.57
CA TYR A 100 1.47 14.47 37.71
C TYR A 100 2.67 13.67 38.24
N PHE A 101 2.57 13.10 39.45
CA PHE A 101 3.56 12.14 39.94
C PHE A 101 3.38 10.81 39.22
N LYS A 102 4.23 10.51 38.24
CA LYS A 102 4.33 9.18 37.61
C LYS A 102 5.67 8.57 38.00
N LEU A 103 5.63 7.59 38.92
CA LEU A 103 6.76 6.69 39.14
C LEU A 103 6.68 5.60 38.07
N PHE A 104 7.66 5.54 37.15
CA PHE A 104 7.84 4.38 36.28
C PHE A 104 9.05 3.59 36.77
N TYR A 105 8.83 2.33 37.14
CA TYR A 105 9.91 1.35 37.28
C TYR A 105 9.84 0.41 36.09
N TRP A 106 10.91 0.36 35.29
CA TRP A 106 11.10 -0.65 34.26
C TRP A 106 12.34 -1.45 34.66
N GLY A 107 12.10 -2.66 35.15
CA GLY A 107 13.13 -3.64 35.46
C GLY A 107 12.56 -5.03 35.20
N ILE A 108 13.18 -5.76 34.28
CA ILE A 108 12.86 -7.16 34.02
C ILE A 108 13.39 -7.98 35.20
N ILE A 109 12.50 -8.48 36.05
CA ILE A 109 12.80 -9.53 37.01
C ILE A 109 11.80 -10.66 36.78
N PRO A 110 12.23 -11.86 36.35
CA PRO A 110 11.33 -12.98 36.13
C PRO A 110 10.86 -13.50 37.49
N LYS A 111 9.53 -13.47 37.71
CA LYS A 111 8.76 -13.97 38.89
C LYS A 111 8.36 -12.96 39.98
N LEU A 112 7.89 -11.75 39.65
CA LEU A 112 7.15 -10.92 40.61
C LEU A 112 5.89 -10.28 40.01
N ARG A 113 4.82 -10.25 40.83
CA ARG A 113 3.51 -9.66 40.55
C ARG A 113 3.66 -8.18 40.22
N VAL A 114 3.13 -7.74 39.08
CA VAL A 114 3.07 -6.32 38.72
C VAL A 114 1.97 -5.66 39.55
N TYR A 115 2.33 -4.62 40.30
CA TYR A 115 1.38 -3.80 41.05
C TYR A 115 1.26 -2.42 40.39
N LEU A 116 0.05 -2.04 39.99
CA LEU A 116 -0.27 -0.69 39.57
C LEU A 116 -0.86 0.03 40.79
N VAL A 117 -0.13 1.03 41.33
CA VAL A 117 -0.60 1.89 42.41
C VAL A 117 -1.00 3.23 41.82
N ILE A 118 -2.29 3.57 41.90
CA ILE A 118 -2.80 4.88 41.47
C ILE A 118 -3.30 5.62 42.71
N ILE A 119 -2.80 6.84 42.94
CA ILE A 119 -3.19 7.70 44.07
C ILE A 119 -4.03 8.85 43.51
N PHE A 120 -5.24 9.04 44.06
CA PHE A 120 -6.13 10.15 43.71
C PHE A 120 -6.24 11.17 44.86
N ARG A 121 -6.50 12.44 44.53
CA ARG A 121 -6.90 13.47 45.50
C ARG A 121 -8.43 13.45 45.67
N LYS A 122 -8.90 13.60 46.93
CA LYS A 122 -10.30 13.38 47.37
C LYS A 122 -11.39 14.22 46.67
N ASN A 123 -11.05 15.21 45.85
CA ASN A 123 -12.03 16.11 45.21
C ASN A 123 -12.13 15.98 43.68
N ASP A 124 -11.49 15.00 43.06
CA ASP A 124 -11.76 14.70 41.64
C ASP A 124 -13.06 13.88 41.53
N PRO A 125 -14.06 14.31 40.74
CA PRO A 125 -15.27 13.54 40.54
C PRO A 125 -14.93 12.23 39.84
N ILE A 126 -15.22 11.10 40.49
CA ILE A 126 -15.13 9.76 39.92
C ILE A 126 -16.21 9.63 38.84
N ARG A 127 -15.93 10.13 37.62
CA ARG A 127 -16.68 9.74 36.44
C ARG A 127 -16.39 8.27 36.20
N ALA A 128 -17.44 7.46 36.09
CA ALA A 128 -17.38 6.02 35.85
C ALA A 128 -16.27 5.69 34.84
N PHE A 129 -15.17 5.13 35.33
CA PHE A 129 -14.22 4.44 34.49
C PHE A 129 -14.97 3.25 33.90
N ARG A 130 -15.45 3.40 32.65
CA ARG A 130 -15.70 2.23 31.82
C ARG A 130 -14.33 1.61 31.60
N ILE A 131 -14.06 0.53 32.33
CA ILE A 131 -12.99 -0.41 31.99
C ILE A 131 -13.25 -0.76 30.51
N PRO A 132 -12.30 -0.49 29.59
CA PRO A 132 -12.44 -0.95 28.22
C PRO A 132 -12.74 -2.45 28.28
N ARG A 133 -13.67 -2.93 27.45
CA ARG A 133 -13.75 -4.37 27.16
C ARG A 133 -12.32 -4.87 26.98
N ARG A 134 -12.02 -6.06 27.53
CA ARG A 134 -10.70 -6.72 27.47
C ARG A 134 -9.95 -6.29 26.20
N PRO A 135 -8.65 -5.96 26.26
CA PRO A 135 -7.89 -5.74 25.03
C PRO A 135 -8.24 -6.88 24.08
N ALA A 136 -8.72 -6.55 22.89
CA ALA A 136 -9.06 -7.55 21.90
C ALA A 136 -7.82 -8.47 21.79
N PRO A 137 -7.99 -9.80 21.87
CA PRO A 137 -6.86 -10.71 21.87
C PRO A 137 -6.00 -10.53 20.62
N TYR A 138 -6.56 -9.95 19.56
CA TYR A 138 -5.91 -9.58 18.31
C TYR A 138 -5.80 -8.05 18.13
N TYR A 139 -4.86 -7.63 17.30
CA TYR A 139 -4.71 -6.23 16.90
C TYR A 139 -5.81 -5.81 15.93
N CYS A 140 -6.33 -4.59 16.07
CA CYS A 140 -7.29 -4.01 15.14
C CYS A 140 -6.90 -2.58 14.80
N GLY A 141 -6.81 -2.26 13.52
CA GLY A 141 -6.50 -0.94 13.00
C GLY A 141 -7.32 -0.58 11.77
N PHE A 142 -7.09 0.61 11.23
CA PHE A 142 -7.81 1.12 10.05
C PHE A 142 -6.89 1.30 8.83
N LYS A 143 -5.59 1.02 8.97
CA LYS A 143 -4.61 0.93 7.89
C LYS A 143 -3.90 -0.42 7.97
N ALA A 144 -3.47 -0.97 6.83
CA ALA A 144 -2.65 -2.18 6.80
C ALA A 144 -1.33 -2.04 7.59
N SER A 145 -0.78 -0.82 7.67
CA SER A 145 0.39 -0.50 8.49
C SER A 145 0.16 -0.71 9.99
N ASP A 146 -1.08 -0.58 10.47
CA ASP A 146 -1.43 -0.68 11.89
C ASP A 146 -1.23 -2.11 12.41
N ILE A 147 -1.31 -3.09 11.52
CA ILE A 147 -1.06 -4.52 11.78
C ILE A 147 0.24 -4.98 11.11
N GLY A 148 1.12 -4.05 10.74
CA GLY A 148 2.32 -4.32 9.95
C GLY A 148 3.28 -5.32 10.61
N ALA A 149 3.30 -5.35 11.95
CA ALA A 149 4.11 -6.26 12.74
C ALA A 149 3.47 -7.64 12.97
N SER A 150 2.17 -7.80 12.69
CA SER A 150 1.45 -9.06 12.96
C SER A 150 1.82 -10.13 11.93
N LEU A 151 1.93 -11.39 12.38
CA LEU A 151 2.24 -12.54 11.52
C LEU A 151 1.12 -12.85 10.52
N TYR A 152 -0.13 -12.78 10.99
CA TYR A 152 -1.33 -13.00 10.19
C TYR A 152 -2.12 -11.71 10.09
N LYS A 153 -2.55 -11.40 8.86
CA LYS A 153 -3.21 -10.13 8.53
C LYS A 153 -4.51 -10.41 7.84
N ILE A 154 -5.60 -9.88 8.38
CA ILE A 154 -6.96 -10.09 7.89
C ILE A 154 -7.59 -8.73 7.64
N ARG A 155 -8.26 -8.56 6.50
CA ARG A 155 -9.02 -7.36 6.15
C ARG A 155 -10.51 -7.65 6.30
N ASP A 156 -11.22 -6.82 7.04
CA ASP A 156 -12.67 -6.88 7.18
C ASP A 156 -13.34 -5.87 6.25
N ASP A 157 -14.02 -6.37 5.23
CA ASP A 157 -14.73 -5.57 4.23
C ASP A 157 -16.20 -5.28 4.61
N SER A 158 -16.72 -5.87 5.69
CA SER A 158 -18.09 -5.65 6.17
C SER A 158 -18.30 -4.32 6.92
N VAL A 159 -17.22 -3.67 7.33
CA VAL A 159 -17.26 -2.42 8.11
C VAL A 159 -16.64 -1.25 7.32
N ARG A 160 -17.20 -0.03 7.51
CA ARG A 160 -16.68 1.20 6.88
C ARG A 160 -16.36 2.25 7.96
N PRO A 161 -15.13 2.79 8.01
CA PRO A 161 -13.97 2.42 7.18
C PRO A 161 -13.51 0.97 7.44
N ARG A 162 -12.88 0.35 6.43
CA ARG A 162 -12.41 -1.05 6.53
C ARG A 162 -11.49 -1.24 7.73
N HIS A 163 -11.65 -2.36 8.42
CA HIS A 163 -10.74 -2.72 9.50
C HIS A 163 -9.66 -3.68 8.99
N PHE A 164 -8.48 -3.56 9.59
CA PHE A 164 -7.35 -4.45 9.41
C PHE A 164 -7.08 -5.12 10.76
N LEU A 165 -7.17 -6.44 10.79
CA LEU A 165 -7.06 -7.27 11.98
C LEU A 165 -5.73 -8.04 11.90
N GLY A 166 -4.93 -7.98 12.96
CA GLY A 166 -3.62 -8.59 13.05
C GLY A 166 -3.61 -9.63 14.15
N ALA A 167 -3.09 -10.81 13.87
CA ALA A 167 -2.94 -11.90 14.84
C ALA A 167 -1.54 -12.49 14.73
N ASP A 168 -1.01 -12.96 15.85
CA ASP A 168 0.32 -13.57 15.93
C ASP A 168 0.28 -15.08 16.20
N ASN A 169 -0.89 -15.64 16.52
CA ASN A 169 -1.06 -17.06 16.80
C ASN A 169 -2.48 -17.54 16.45
N ALA A 170 -2.69 -18.86 16.53
CA ALA A 170 -3.97 -19.51 16.20
C ALA A 170 -5.13 -19.02 17.09
N ASP A 171 -4.90 -18.87 18.39
CA ASP A 171 -5.91 -18.43 19.36
C ASP A 171 -6.43 -17.01 19.02
N GLU A 172 -5.54 -16.13 18.58
CA GLU A 172 -5.89 -14.77 18.16
C GLU A 172 -6.69 -14.76 16.84
N ILE A 173 -6.36 -15.66 15.90
CA ILE A 173 -7.13 -15.83 14.66
C ILE A 173 -8.52 -16.37 14.97
N GLU A 174 -8.63 -17.37 15.83
CA GLU A 174 -9.91 -17.94 16.25
C GLU A 174 -10.77 -16.89 16.94
N ALA A 175 -10.15 -16.01 17.74
CA ALA A 175 -10.84 -14.89 18.35
C ALA A 175 -11.29 -13.85 17.33
N ILE A 176 -10.51 -13.55 16.27
CA ILE A 176 -10.95 -12.69 15.15
C ILE A 176 -12.19 -13.30 14.50
N LEU A 177 -12.14 -14.58 14.17
CA LEU A 177 -13.18 -15.27 13.39
C LEU A 177 -14.47 -15.42 14.19
N SER A 178 -14.36 -15.62 15.51
CA SER A 178 -15.48 -15.62 16.45
C SER A 178 -16.09 -14.22 16.64
N ASP A 179 -15.27 -13.18 16.84
CA ASP A 179 -15.75 -11.80 17.03
C ASP A 179 -16.38 -11.20 15.77
N ARG A 180 -15.98 -11.69 14.60
CA ARG A 180 -16.38 -11.21 13.27
C ARG A 180 -17.23 -12.24 12.53
N GLU A 181 -17.97 -13.07 13.25
CA GLU A 181 -18.89 -14.03 12.66
C GLU A 181 -19.87 -13.33 11.69
N GLY A 182 -20.00 -13.85 10.48
CA GLY A 182 -20.82 -13.26 9.42
C GLY A 182 -20.20 -12.07 8.67
N HIS A 183 -18.98 -11.64 9.03
CA HIS A 183 -18.26 -10.60 8.28
C HIS A 183 -17.54 -11.17 7.04
N SER A 184 -17.33 -10.33 6.03
CA SER A 184 -16.52 -10.61 4.85
C SER A 184 -15.06 -10.36 5.16
N LEU A 185 -14.38 -11.40 5.65
CA LEU A 185 -12.99 -11.36 6.05
C LEU A 185 -12.09 -11.85 4.92
N HIS A 186 -10.93 -11.22 4.73
CA HIS A 186 -9.99 -11.53 3.66
C HIS A 186 -8.55 -11.58 4.17
N GLU A 187 -7.88 -12.72 4.00
CA GLU A 187 -6.46 -12.85 4.33
C GLU A 187 -5.60 -11.90 3.47
N VAL A 188 -4.62 -11.24 4.08
CA VAL A 188 -3.63 -10.42 3.40
C VAL A 188 -2.34 -11.22 3.33
N ILE A 189 -1.96 -11.59 2.10
CA ILE A 189 -0.67 -12.21 1.80
C ILE A 189 0.35 -11.10 1.60
N ASP A 190 1.39 -11.13 2.43
CA ASP A 190 2.51 -10.21 2.40
C ASP A 190 3.82 -10.97 2.70
N GLY A 191 4.88 -10.59 1.98
CA GLY A 191 6.15 -11.33 1.99
C GLY A 191 6.18 -12.55 1.06
N ASP A 192 7.37 -13.12 0.90
CA ASP A 192 7.68 -14.21 -0.05
C ASP A 192 7.73 -15.59 0.65
N GLY A 193 6.94 -15.76 1.72
CA GLY A 193 6.92 -17.02 2.48
C GLY A 193 6.13 -18.14 1.77
N PRO A 194 6.29 -19.41 2.21
CA PRO A 194 5.58 -20.53 1.62
C PRO A 194 4.05 -20.44 1.73
N LEU A 195 3.34 -20.88 0.70
CA LEU A 195 1.88 -20.77 0.56
C LEU A 195 1.27 -22.12 0.17
N ARG A 196 0.07 -22.42 0.66
CA ARG A 196 -0.72 -23.54 0.13
C ARG A 196 -1.14 -23.30 -1.31
N PRO A 197 -1.14 -24.32 -2.19
CA PRO A 197 -1.80 -24.22 -3.48
C PRO A 197 -3.30 -23.95 -3.29
N VAL A 198 -3.80 -22.91 -3.95
CA VAL A 198 -5.21 -22.52 -3.91
C VAL A 198 -5.62 -21.93 -5.25
N ILE A 199 -6.82 -22.29 -5.72
CA ILE A 199 -7.43 -21.70 -6.91
C ILE A 199 -8.90 -21.39 -6.64
N ASP A 200 -9.32 -20.19 -7.03
CA ASP A 200 -10.71 -19.76 -7.06
C ASP A 200 -11.21 -19.79 -8.52
N PHE A 201 -12.20 -20.66 -8.77
CA PHE A 201 -12.85 -20.77 -10.07
C PHE A 201 -14.18 -20.04 -10.05
N ASP A 202 -14.29 -18.99 -10.88
CA ASP A 202 -15.50 -18.20 -11.06
C ASP A 202 -15.95 -18.26 -12.53
N LEU A 203 -16.82 -19.22 -12.84
CA LEU A 203 -17.29 -19.52 -14.20
C LEU A 203 -18.75 -19.05 -14.40
N PRO A 204 -19.02 -18.02 -15.22
CA PRO A 204 -20.37 -17.61 -15.56
C PRO A 204 -21.14 -18.72 -16.29
N ILE A 205 -22.43 -18.87 -15.96
CA ILE A 205 -23.30 -19.87 -16.61
C ILE A 205 -23.44 -19.61 -18.12
N GLU A 206 -23.39 -18.34 -18.56
CA GLU A 206 -23.36 -17.98 -19.98
C GLU A 206 -22.13 -18.56 -20.70
N THR A 207 -20.96 -18.50 -20.05
CA THR A 207 -19.71 -19.04 -20.61
C THR A 207 -19.77 -20.57 -20.64
N LEU A 208 -20.26 -21.20 -19.58
CA LEU A 208 -20.49 -22.65 -19.56
C LEU A 208 -21.42 -23.10 -20.70
N ASN A 209 -22.51 -22.38 -20.92
CA ASN A 209 -23.51 -22.70 -21.94
C ASN A 209 -22.98 -22.55 -23.39
N ALA A 210 -21.93 -21.75 -23.59
CA ALA A 210 -21.29 -21.54 -24.89
C ALA A 210 -20.30 -22.67 -25.25
N ILE A 211 -19.88 -23.49 -24.28
CA ILE A 211 -18.91 -24.57 -24.51
C ILE A 211 -19.57 -25.70 -25.30
N THR A 212 -18.87 -26.16 -26.34
CA THR A 212 -19.29 -27.30 -27.16
C THR A 212 -18.25 -28.43 -27.05
N PRO A 213 -18.65 -29.66 -26.69
CA PRO A 213 -20.01 -30.09 -26.35
C PRO A 213 -20.50 -29.50 -25.01
N LYS A 214 -21.83 -29.37 -24.86
CA LYS A 214 -22.45 -28.79 -23.66
C LYS A 214 -22.02 -29.54 -22.39
N LEU A 215 -21.51 -28.80 -21.41
CA LEU A 215 -21.14 -29.30 -20.09
C LEU A 215 -22.22 -28.91 -19.07
N SER A 216 -22.67 -29.84 -18.24
CA SER A 216 -23.47 -29.51 -17.06
C SER A 216 -22.59 -28.87 -15.98
N GLY A 217 -23.20 -28.11 -15.06
CA GLY A 217 -22.44 -27.48 -13.98
C GLY A 217 -21.71 -28.48 -13.08
N GLY A 218 -22.31 -29.65 -12.83
CA GLY A 218 -21.65 -30.74 -12.10
C GLY A 218 -20.45 -31.34 -12.84
N GLN A 219 -20.53 -31.46 -14.17
CA GLN A 219 -19.41 -31.90 -15.00
C GLN A 219 -18.28 -30.87 -15.01
N ALA A 220 -18.60 -29.58 -15.16
CA ALA A 220 -17.63 -28.50 -15.12
C ALA A 220 -16.87 -28.50 -13.78
N LYS A 221 -17.58 -28.56 -12.65
CA LYS A 221 -16.96 -28.67 -11.31
C LYS A 221 -16.02 -29.86 -11.19
N ASN A 222 -16.43 -31.04 -11.67
CA ASN A 222 -15.59 -32.23 -11.63
C ASN A 222 -14.31 -32.07 -12.47
N ILE A 223 -14.40 -31.39 -13.62
CA ILE A 223 -13.24 -31.10 -14.48
C ILE A 223 -12.29 -30.14 -13.76
N LEU A 224 -12.80 -29.05 -13.16
CA LEU A 224 -12.00 -28.08 -12.42
C LEU A 224 -11.24 -28.72 -11.25
N CYS A 225 -11.95 -29.51 -10.42
CA CYS A 225 -11.34 -30.18 -9.27
C CYS A 225 -10.33 -31.26 -9.71
N ARG A 226 -10.58 -31.95 -10.83
CA ARG A 226 -9.66 -32.93 -11.39
C ARG A 226 -8.37 -32.28 -11.89
N ALA A 227 -8.47 -31.16 -12.62
CA ALA A 227 -7.28 -30.45 -13.11
C ALA A 227 -6.37 -29.98 -11.95
N PHE A 228 -6.96 -29.47 -10.86
CA PHE A 228 -6.21 -29.11 -9.65
C PHE A 228 -5.52 -30.33 -9.03
N ARG A 229 -6.25 -31.43 -8.84
CA ARG A 229 -5.74 -32.68 -8.25
C ARG A 229 -4.60 -33.29 -9.07
N ASP A 230 -4.78 -33.37 -10.38
CA ASP A 230 -3.80 -33.97 -11.28
C ASP A 230 -2.51 -33.14 -11.29
N THR A 231 -2.63 -31.80 -11.25
CA THR A 231 -1.47 -30.90 -11.13
C THR A 231 -0.74 -31.08 -9.80
N CYS A 232 -1.48 -31.23 -8.68
CA CYS A 232 -0.89 -31.54 -7.38
C CYS A 232 -0.08 -32.84 -7.41
N LEU A 233 -0.62 -33.90 -8.02
CA LEU A 233 0.06 -35.19 -8.13
C LEU A 233 1.26 -35.17 -9.08
N GLU A 234 1.24 -34.35 -10.12
CA GLU A 234 2.38 -34.19 -11.02
C GLU A 234 3.55 -33.44 -10.36
N ILE A 235 3.23 -32.39 -9.62
CA ILE A 235 4.23 -31.55 -8.95
C ILE A 235 4.78 -32.26 -7.71
N PHE A 236 3.93 -32.97 -6.97
CA PHE A 236 4.29 -33.70 -5.76
C PHE A 236 3.61 -35.07 -5.72
N PRO A 237 4.20 -36.11 -6.35
CA PRO A 237 3.58 -37.44 -6.47
C PRO A 237 3.28 -38.15 -5.14
N LYS A 238 3.90 -37.72 -4.04
CA LYS A 238 3.66 -38.26 -2.68
C LYS A 238 2.48 -37.59 -1.97
N TRP A 239 1.86 -36.59 -2.58
CA TRP A 239 0.75 -35.86 -2.00
C TRP A 239 -0.46 -36.76 -1.74
N ASP A 240 -1.02 -36.66 -0.53
CA ASP A 240 -2.27 -37.35 -0.19
C ASP A 240 -3.48 -36.57 -0.71
N LYS A 241 -4.14 -37.15 -1.72
CA LYS A 241 -5.37 -36.61 -2.33
C LYS A 241 -6.53 -36.36 -1.35
N ASN A 242 -6.52 -36.98 -0.16
CA ASN A 242 -7.54 -36.76 0.87
C ASN A 242 -7.39 -35.40 1.56
N THR A 243 -6.24 -34.74 1.39
CA THR A 243 -5.97 -33.39 1.92
C THR A 243 -6.48 -32.28 0.99
N MET A 244 -7.30 -32.61 -0.01
CA MET A 244 -7.92 -31.64 -0.91
C MET A 244 -9.26 -31.17 -0.36
N SER A 245 -9.41 -29.87 -0.15
CA SER A 245 -10.64 -29.24 0.35
C SER A 245 -11.31 -28.42 -0.74
N ILE A 246 -12.64 -28.48 -0.78
CA ILE A 246 -13.48 -27.78 -1.76
C ILE A 246 -14.54 -26.98 -1.01
N ALA A 247 -14.62 -25.67 -1.27
CA ALA A 247 -15.74 -24.84 -0.85
C ALA A 247 -16.51 -24.33 -2.07
N GLU A 248 -17.84 -24.26 -1.94
CA GLU A 248 -18.75 -23.89 -3.04
C GLU A 248 -19.56 -22.66 -2.68
N SER A 249 -19.58 -21.69 -3.59
CA SER A 249 -20.45 -20.50 -3.50
C SER A 249 -21.25 -20.28 -4.80
N SER A 250 -21.45 -21.37 -5.55
CA SER A 250 -22.18 -21.39 -6.82
C SER A 250 -23.62 -20.87 -6.66
N ASN A 251 -24.10 -20.13 -7.66
CA ASN A 251 -25.46 -19.60 -7.73
C ASN A 251 -26.00 -19.68 -9.17
N GLU A 252 -27.21 -19.18 -9.40
CA GLU A 252 -27.88 -19.24 -10.71
C GLU A 252 -27.12 -18.54 -11.85
N LYS A 253 -26.20 -17.61 -11.53
CA LYS A 253 -25.43 -16.83 -12.51
C LYS A 253 -24.03 -17.37 -12.75
N LYS A 254 -23.44 -18.08 -11.77
CA LYS A 254 -22.07 -18.59 -11.86
C LYS A 254 -21.84 -19.87 -11.06
N ILE A 255 -20.94 -20.70 -11.57
CA ILE A 255 -20.29 -21.76 -10.80
C ILE A 255 -19.09 -21.12 -10.11
N SER A 256 -19.07 -21.21 -8.78
CA SER A 256 -18.00 -20.66 -7.95
C SER A 256 -17.50 -21.75 -7.00
N VAL A 257 -16.23 -22.12 -7.16
CA VAL A 257 -15.59 -23.21 -6.41
C VAL A 257 -14.19 -22.79 -6.00
N HIS A 258 -13.91 -22.84 -4.70
CA HIS A 258 -12.58 -22.68 -4.14
C HIS A 258 -11.98 -24.07 -3.89
N VAL A 259 -10.81 -24.33 -4.47
CA VAL A 259 -10.09 -25.60 -4.28
C VAL A 259 -8.74 -25.29 -3.64
N LEU A 260 -8.41 -26.01 -2.57
CA LEU A 260 -7.14 -25.89 -1.85
C LEU A 260 -6.65 -27.25 -1.36
N THR A 261 -5.41 -27.30 -0.87
CA THR A 261 -4.91 -28.49 -0.18
C THR A 261 -4.07 -28.21 1.07
N SER A 262 -4.24 -29.07 2.08
CA SER A 262 -3.46 -29.16 3.33
C SER A 262 -2.51 -30.36 3.32
N GLY A 263 -1.51 -30.36 2.46
CA GLY A 263 -0.53 -31.45 2.39
C GLY A 263 0.73 -31.15 1.57
N MET A 264 0.85 -29.92 1.08
CA MET A 264 2.01 -29.40 0.39
C MET A 264 2.02 -27.88 0.45
N ARG A 265 3.20 -27.26 0.31
CA ARG A 265 3.37 -25.81 0.19
C ARG A 265 4.25 -25.48 -1.01
N LEU A 266 3.96 -24.36 -1.65
CA LEU A 266 4.78 -23.74 -2.69
C LEU A 266 5.64 -22.67 -2.04
N SER A 267 6.88 -22.49 -2.49
CA SER A 267 7.86 -21.64 -1.78
C SER A 267 7.48 -20.16 -1.69
N ASN A 268 6.74 -19.64 -2.68
CA ASN A 268 6.33 -18.24 -2.75
C ASN A 268 5.15 -18.02 -3.71
N ILE A 269 4.67 -16.77 -3.77
CA ILE A 269 3.54 -16.37 -4.62
C ILE A 269 3.80 -16.55 -6.13
N ALA A 270 5.05 -16.47 -6.58
CA ALA A 270 5.38 -16.68 -7.99
C ALA A 270 5.19 -18.16 -8.39
N GLN A 271 5.57 -19.10 -7.53
CA GLN A 271 5.26 -20.52 -7.75
C GLN A 271 3.76 -20.82 -7.69
N VAL A 272 2.99 -20.11 -6.86
CA VAL A 272 1.51 -20.22 -6.87
C VAL A 272 0.94 -19.76 -8.22
N ALA A 273 1.50 -18.72 -8.83
CA ALA A 273 1.09 -18.26 -10.16
C ALA A 273 1.41 -19.31 -11.23
N VAL A 274 2.63 -19.88 -11.22
CA VAL A 274 3.01 -20.97 -12.14
C VAL A 274 2.12 -22.19 -11.96
N PHE A 275 1.84 -22.59 -10.71
CA PHE A 275 0.89 -23.65 -10.39
C PHE A 275 -0.50 -23.39 -10.98
N THR A 276 -0.98 -22.16 -10.87
CA THR A 276 -2.30 -21.76 -11.41
C THR A 276 -2.36 -21.92 -12.93
N GLU A 277 -1.29 -21.52 -13.63
CA GLU A 277 -1.18 -21.70 -15.08
C GLU A 277 -1.10 -23.17 -15.50
N LEU A 278 -0.42 -24.02 -14.72
CA LEU A 278 -0.41 -25.47 -14.96
C LEU A 278 -1.81 -26.07 -14.86
N VAL A 279 -2.59 -25.67 -13.83
CA VAL A 279 -3.98 -26.10 -13.71
C VAL A 279 -4.82 -25.61 -14.88
N ARG A 280 -4.66 -24.35 -15.31
CA ARG A 280 -5.38 -23.77 -16.45
C ARG A 280 -5.11 -24.53 -17.75
N LYS A 281 -3.85 -24.87 -18.04
CA LYS A 281 -3.46 -25.64 -19.24
C LYS A 281 -4.10 -27.03 -19.32
N LYS A 282 -4.53 -27.60 -18.19
CA LYS A 282 -5.23 -28.89 -18.14
C LYS A 282 -6.75 -28.80 -18.34
N LEU A 283 -7.31 -27.60 -18.35
CA LEU A 283 -8.75 -27.42 -18.60
C LEU A 283 -9.06 -27.55 -20.09
N PRO A 284 -10.28 -27.94 -20.49
CA PRO A 284 -10.72 -27.86 -21.88
C PRO A 284 -10.61 -26.44 -22.44
N VAL A 285 -10.30 -26.27 -23.74
CA VAL A 285 -10.09 -24.96 -24.41
C VAL A 285 -11.19 -23.94 -24.09
N GLY A 286 -12.46 -24.36 -24.11
CA GLY A 286 -13.61 -23.48 -23.77
C GLY A 286 -13.64 -22.96 -22.32
N LEU A 287 -12.80 -23.49 -21.43
CA LEU A 287 -12.59 -23.03 -20.05
C LEU A 287 -11.24 -22.30 -19.86
N GLN A 288 -10.39 -22.23 -20.89
CA GLN A 288 -9.07 -21.58 -20.84
C GLN A 288 -9.09 -20.10 -21.25
N ASP A 289 -10.10 -19.65 -22.02
CA ASP A 289 -10.04 -18.45 -22.86
C ASP A 289 -10.16 -17.08 -22.16
N LYS A 290 -10.36 -17.00 -20.84
CA LYS A 290 -10.45 -15.70 -20.15
C LYS A 290 -9.74 -15.70 -18.80
N GLU A 291 -8.71 -14.87 -18.68
CA GLU A 291 -7.97 -14.59 -17.42
C GLU A 291 -8.88 -14.16 -16.26
N GLU A 292 -10.12 -13.76 -16.52
CA GLU A 292 -11.06 -13.34 -15.50
C GLU A 292 -11.64 -14.48 -14.64
N HIS A 293 -11.59 -15.74 -15.11
CA HIS A 293 -12.33 -16.87 -14.50
C HIS A 293 -11.53 -17.73 -13.51
N ILE A 294 -10.20 -17.59 -13.49
CA ILE A 294 -9.30 -18.34 -12.63
C ILE A 294 -8.46 -17.32 -11.90
N ARG A 295 -8.73 -17.10 -10.62
CA ARG A 295 -8.03 -16.09 -9.82
C ARG A 295 -7.38 -16.74 -8.62
N VAL A 296 -6.19 -16.28 -8.25
CA VAL A 296 -5.65 -16.51 -6.91
C VAL A 296 -6.33 -15.48 -6.01
N LYS A 297 -7.43 -15.84 -5.33
CA LYS A 297 -8.06 -14.95 -4.35
C LYS A 297 -8.56 -15.63 -3.08
N LYS A 298 -8.61 -14.78 -2.07
CA LYS A 298 -8.47 -14.98 -0.62
C LYS A 298 -9.77 -15.47 0.03
N ALA A 299 -9.60 -16.37 1.01
CA ALA A 299 -10.61 -17.12 1.75
C ALA A 299 -11.91 -16.36 2.10
N ILE A 300 -13.05 -17.07 2.01
CA ILE A 300 -14.36 -16.74 2.61
C ILE A 300 -14.91 -18.01 3.28
N CYS A 301 -15.65 -17.80 4.38
CA CYS A 301 -16.08 -18.74 5.42
C CYS A 301 -16.79 -20.03 4.96
N PRO A 302 -16.44 -21.20 5.55
CA PRO A 302 -17.28 -22.39 5.50
C PRO A 302 -18.44 -22.31 6.51
N LYS A 303 -19.57 -22.95 6.17
CA LYS A 303 -20.84 -22.92 6.95
C LYS A 303 -20.82 -23.80 8.21
N ASP A 304 -19.78 -24.59 8.42
CA ASP A 304 -19.68 -25.65 9.43
C ASP A 304 -18.65 -25.38 10.54
N GLY A 305 -17.96 -24.23 10.51
CA GLY A 305 -17.10 -23.80 11.60
C GLY A 305 -15.75 -24.55 11.70
N SER A 306 -15.28 -25.24 10.66
CA SER A 306 -13.86 -25.66 10.59
C SER A 306 -12.98 -24.49 10.10
N ILE A 307 -12.68 -23.61 11.03
CA ILE A 307 -12.16 -22.24 10.85
C ILE A 307 -10.74 -22.16 10.22
N PHE A 308 -9.97 -23.26 10.15
CA PHE A 308 -8.56 -23.26 9.71
C PHE A 308 -8.30 -23.76 8.28
N ASP A 309 -9.25 -24.47 7.64
CA ASP A 309 -8.95 -25.18 6.38
C ASP A 309 -8.73 -24.25 5.19
N PHE A 310 -9.24 -23.01 5.25
CA PHE A 310 -9.23 -22.07 4.13
C PHE A 310 -8.16 -20.97 4.21
N MET A 311 -7.30 -20.96 5.23
CA MET A 311 -6.16 -20.06 5.28
C MET A 311 -5.06 -20.49 4.31
N ILE A 312 -4.53 -19.53 3.53
CA ILE A 312 -3.43 -19.76 2.59
C ILE A 312 -2.11 -19.95 3.37
N ARG A 313 -1.97 -19.25 4.50
CA ARG A 313 -0.91 -19.44 5.51
C ARG A 313 -1.52 -19.82 6.87
N PRO A 314 -1.86 -21.09 7.11
CA PRO A 314 -2.36 -21.50 8.41
C PRO A 314 -1.25 -21.55 9.46
N PRO A 315 -1.57 -21.31 10.74
CA PRO A 315 -0.62 -21.51 11.83
C PRO A 315 -0.15 -22.96 11.92
N ASN A 316 1.16 -23.16 12.12
CA ASN A 316 1.79 -24.46 12.34
C ASN A 316 1.63 -25.46 11.18
N ASP A 317 1.53 -24.98 9.93
CA ASP A 317 1.57 -25.86 8.77
C ASP A 317 2.99 -26.39 8.53
N GLU A 318 3.24 -27.63 8.94
CA GLU A 318 4.51 -28.34 8.77
C GLU A 318 4.59 -29.13 7.44
N SER A 319 3.63 -28.92 6.52
CA SER A 319 3.63 -29.61 5.22
C SER A 319 4.90 -29.32 4.42
N GLU A 320 5.35 -30.28 3.59
CA GLU A 320 6.58 -30.15 2.81
C GLU A 320 6.50 -28.96 1.83
N VAL A 321 7.57 -28.13 1.80
CA VAL A 321 7.71 -27.05 0.81
C VAL A 321 8.37 -27.62 -0.44
N ILE A 322 7.70 -27.48 -1.58
CA ILE A 322 8.15 -28.06 -2.84
C ILE A 322 9.13 -27.09 -3.50
N ASP A 323 10.42 -27.31 -3.27
CA ASP A 323 11.48 -26.44 -3.80
C ASP A 323 12.12 -26.98 -5.10
N ASN A 324 11.89 -28.26 -5.43
CA ASN A 324 12.66 -28.98 -6.47
C ASN A 324 11.81 -29.50 -7.65
N SER A 325 10.56 -29.09 -7.80
CA SER A 325 9.74 -29.54 -8.94
C SER A 325 10.12 -28.76 -10.21
N PRO A 326 10.59 -29.42 -11.29
CA PRO A 326 10.93 -28.73 -12.54
C PRO A 326 9.73 -27.99 -13.17
N LEU A 327 8.52 -28.44 -12.87
CA LEU A 327 7.27 -27.83 -13.34
C LEU A 327 6.98 -26.48 -12.67
N LEU A 328 7.56 -26.22 -11.50
CA LEU A 328 7.42 -24.98 -10.73
C LEU A 328 8.57 -23.99 -10.97
N ALA A 329 9.45 -24.26 -11.94
CA ALA A 329 10.50 -23.32 -12.32
C ALA A 329 9.85 -21.99 -12.77
N VAL A 330 10.05 -20.94 -11.98
CA VAL A 330 9.64 -19.59 -12.36
C VAL A 330 10.53 -19.17 -13.53
N PRO A 331 9.99 -18.82 -14.71
CA PRO A 331 10.80 -18.28 -15.78
C PRO A 331 11.56 -17.07 -15.23
N GLU A 332 12.89 -17.10 -15.28
CA GLU A 332 13.67 -15.91 -15.00
C GLU A 332 13.12 -14.79 -15.88
N THR A 333 12.83 -13.65 -15.27
CA THR A 333 12.37 -12.47 -16.00
C THR A 333 13.42 -12.20 -17.07
N GLU A 334 13.07 -12.46 -18.33
CA GLU A 334 13.96 -12.21 -19.47
C GLU A 334 14.20 -10.70 -19.56
N SER A 335 15.19 -10.22 -18.82
CA SER A 335 16.08 -9.22 -19.39
C SER A 335 16.57 -9.82 -20.70
N VAL A 336 16.19 -9.22 -21.82
CA VAL A 336 16.65 -9.60 -23.15
C VAL A 336 18.17 -9.68 -23.15
N LYS A 337 18.67 -10.89 -22.95
CA LYS A 337 20.04 -11.31 -23.15
C LYS A 337 19.94 -12.59 -23.95
N TYR A 338 20.22 -12.44 -25.24
CA TYR A 338 20.38 -13.53 -26.18
C TYR A 338 21.25 -14.65 -25.59
N ALA A 339 20.63 -15.75 -25.16
CA ALA A 339 21.32 -16.96 -24.75
C ALA A 339 20.66 -18.19 -25.39
N ASN A 340 21.33 -18.67 -26.44
CA ASN A 340 21.39 -20.05 -26.94
C ASN A 340 20.20 -20.98 -26.66
N ILE A 341 19.25 -21.00 -27.59
CA ILE A 341 18.29 -22.11 -27.76
C ILE A 341 19.09 -23.38 -28.09
N SER A 342 19.09 -24.33 -27.16
CA SER A 342 19.42 -25.74 -27.41
C SER A 342 18.19 -26.45 -27.99
N ASN A 343 18.42 -27.22 -29.05
CA ASN A 343 17.42 -28.01 -29.77
C ASN A 343 16.73 -29.03 -28.85
N GLU A 344 15.39 -29.14 -28.91
CA GLU A 344 14.68 -30.42 -29.14
C GLU A 344 13.13 -30.36 -29.09
N THR A 345 12.50 -29.22 -28.78
CA THR A 345 11.03 -29.07 -28.90
C THR A 345 10.63 -27.75 -29.52
N THR A 346 9.82 -27.78 -30.59
CA THR A 346 9.25 -26.57 -31.21
C THR A 346 8.26 -25.91 -30.26
N THR A 347 8.62 -24.74 -29.73
CA THR A 347 7.77 -23.97 -28.78
C THR A 347 6.73 -23.12 -29.52
N GLU A 348 5.62 -22.78 -28.85
CA GLU A 348 4.60 -21.85 -29.38
C GLU A 348 5.20 -20.49 -29.77
N ALA A 349 6.17 -19.98 -29.00
CA ALA A 349 6.93 -18.78 -29.32
C ALA A 349 7.80 -18.91 -30.59
N GLU A 350 8.29 -20.11 -30.91
CA GLU A 350 9.03 -20.37 -32.16
C GLU A 350 8.07 -20.36 -33.35
N PHE A 351 6.85 -20.85 -33.17
CA PHE A 351 5.80 -20.82 -34.19
C PHE A 351 5.38 -19.39 -34.52
N GLU A 352 5.11 -18.57 -33.50
CA GLU A 352 4.81 -17.13 -33.64
C GLU A 352 5.95 -16.35 -34.31
N LEU A 353 7.20 -16.67 -33.96
CA LEU A 353 8.38 -16.10 -34.60
C LEU A 353 8.41 -16.40 -36.10
N VAL A 354 8.12 -17.63 -36.50
CA VAL A 354 8.14 -18.04 -37.91
C VAL A 354 7.00 -17.38 -38.70
N GLU A 355 5.81 -17.22 -38.12
CA GLU A 355 4.72 -16.45 -38.73
C GLU A 355 5.09 -14.98 -38.94
N THR A 356 5.71 -14.35 -37.94
CA THR A 356 6.18 -12.97 -38.02
C THR A 356 7.21 -12.80 -39.13
N LEU A 357 8.18 -13.72 -39.22
CA LEU A 357 9.21 -13.74 -40.25
C LEU A 357 8.66 -13.88 -41.68
N LEU A 358 7.58 -14.65 -41.87
CA LEU A 358 6.91 -14.76 -43.17
C LEU A 358 6.26 -13.45 -43.59
N LYS A 359 5.56 -12.80 -42.66
CA LYS A 359 4.88 -11.53 -42.87
C LYS A 359 5.88 -10.43 -43.23
N GLU A 360 6.96 -10.29 -42.47
CA GLU A 360 8.03 -9.31 -42.75
C GLU A 360 8.72 -9.55 -44.09
N ALA A 361 8.84 -10.81 -44.52
CA ALA A 361 9.43 -11.16 -45.80
C ALA A 361 8.47 -11.00 -47.01
N GLY A 362 7.23 -10.54 -46.78
CA GLY A 362 6.19 -10.40 -47.81
C GLY A 362 5.75 -11.75 -48.40
N ILE A 363 5.83 -12.83 -47.62
CA ILE A 363 5.40 -14.17 -48.03
C ILE A 363 4.01 -14.39 -47.43
N GLU A 364 2.98 -14.18 -48.25
CA GLU A 364 1.57 -14.24 -47.85
C GLU A 364 0.84 -15.40 -48.53
N GLY A 365 -0.38 -15.70 -48.09
CA GLY A 365 -1.25 -16.72 -48.69
C GLY A 365 -0.93 -18.16 -48.30
N TYR A 366 -0.24 -18.36 -47.18
CA TYR A 366 0.09 -19.67 -46.62
C TYR A 366 -0.44 -19.81 -45.19
N ASN A 367 -0.83 -21.02 -44.81
CA ASN A 367 -1.07 -21.44 -43.43
C ASN A 367 0.15 -22.24 -42.94
N LEU A 368 0.73 -21.83 -41.81
CA LEU A 368 1.87 -22.51 -41.17
C LEU A 368 1.37 -23.75 -40.42
N SER A 369 2.16 -24.82 -40.44
CA SER A 369 1.87 -26.05 -39.69
C SER A 369 3.07 -26.47 -38.86
N TYR A 370 2.81 -27.17 -37.76
CA TYR A 370 3.87 -27.68 -36.89
C TYR A 370 4.77 -28.68 -37.65
N PRO A 371 6.07 -28.71 -37.37
CA PRO A 371 6.96 -29.74 -37.89
C PRO A 371 6.49 -31.14 -37.48
N SER A 372 6.61 -32.11 -38.38
CA SER A 372 6.33 -33.51 -38.08
C SER A 372 7.47 -34.13 -37.26
N GLU A 373 7.21 -35.15 -36.44
CA GLU A 373 8.24 -35.89 -35.69
C GLU A 373 9.39 -36.41 -36.58
N ASN A 374 9.08 -36.80 -37.82
CA ASN A 374 10.08 -37.29 -38.79
C ASN A 374 10.95 -36.19 -39.40
N PHE A 375 10.55 -34.92 -39.29
CA PHE A 375 11.24 -33.76 -39.87
C PHE A 375 11.11 -32.53 -38.94
N PRO A 376 11.76 -32.54 -37.77
CA PRO A 376 11.58 -31.52 -36.72
C PRO A 376 12.05 -30.12 -37.14
N ASP A 377 12.94 -30.04 -38.14
CA ASP A 377 13.48 -28.78 -38.66
C ASP A 377 12.71 -28.22 -39.87
N LYS A 378 11.61 -28.86 -40.27
CA LYS A 378 10.83 -28.49 -41.46
C LYS A 378 9.40 -28.11 -41.09
N PHE A 379 9.07 -26.83 -41.26
CA PHE A 379 7.71 -26.32 -41.07
C PHE A 379 6.96 -26.35 -42.41
N PRO A 380 5.88 -27.13 -42.54
CA PRO A 380 5.07 -27.12 -43.75
C PRO A 380 4.28 -25.81 -43.90
N LEU A 381 4.15 -25.33 -45.14
CA LEU A 381 3.29 -24.21 -45.48
C LEU A 381 2.24 -24.66 -46.50
N SER A 382 0.97 -24.60 -46.10
CA SER A 382 -0.16 -24.97 -46.94
C SER A 382 -0.74 -23.72 -47.60
N ARG A 383 -0.80 -23.67 -48.92
CA ARG A 383 -1.33 -22.49 -49.62
C ARG A 383 -2.85 -22.36 -49.38
N ILE A 384 -3.30 -21.16 -49.02
CA ILE A 384 -4.71 -20.85 -48.73
C ILE A 384 -5.29 -19.77 -49.66
N SER A 385 -4.44 -18.99 -50.32
CA SER A 385 -4.86 -18.04 -51.35
C SER A 385 -3.80 -17.90 -52.45
N PRO A 386 -4.20 -17.45 -53.66
CA PRO A 386 -3.24 -17.09 -54.69
C PRO A 386 -2.31 -15.99 -54.20
N SER A 387 -1.00 -16.19 -54.34
CA SER A 387 -0.01 -15.17 -53.99
C SER A 387 1.26 -15.34 -54.81
N HIS A 388 1.95 -14.22 -55.01
CA HIS A 388 3.24 -14.19 -55.68
C HIS A 388 4.32 -14.89 -54.84
N CYS A 389 5.09 -15.80 -55.44
CA CYS A 389 6.21 -16.46 -54.78
C CYS A 389 7.53 -15.73 -55.07
N PRO A 390 8.23 -15.23 -54.04
CA PRO A 390 9.47 -14.47 -54.22
C PRO A 390 10.70 -15.32 -54.59
N ILE A 391 10.55 -16.65 -54.75
CA ILE A 391 11.65 -17.55 -55.12
C ILE A 391 11.67 -17.83 -56.62
N CYS A 392 10.52 -18.08 -57.22
CA CYS A 392 10.40 -18.37 -58.65
C CYS A 392 9.69 -17.26 -59.45
N ASP A 393 9.37 -16.14 -58.80
CA ASP A 393 8.84 -14.93 -59.43
C ASP A 393 7.54 -15.19 -60.23
N ARG A 394 6.66 -16.03 -59.65
CA ARG A 394 5.40 -16.47 -60.27
C ARG A 394 4.26 -16.41 -59.27
N GLU A 395 3.05 -16.19 -59.75
CA GLU A 395 1.84 -16.45 -58.96
C GLU A 395 1.58 -17.95 -58.87
N HIS A 396 1.17 -18.39 -57.68
CA HIS A 396 0.74 -19.75 -57.44
C HIS A 396 -0.65 -19.76 -56.85
N ASP A 397 -1.50 -20.65 -57.33
CA ASP A 397 -2.86 -20.89 -56.86
C ASP A 397 -2.95 -22.05 -55.85
N SER A 398 -2.06 -23.05 -55.98
CA SER A 398 -2.12 -24.32 -55.24
C SER A 398 -0.78 -24.83 -54.73
N ASP A 399 0.35 -24.30 -55.22
CA ASP A 399 1.68 -24.78 -54.84
C ASP A 399 2.06 -24.43 -53.40
N ASN A 400 2.29 -25.47 -52.59
CA ASN A 400 2.71 -25.35 -51.19
C ASN A 400 4.16 -24.86 -51.04
N GLY A 401 4.51 -24.47 -49.82
CA GLY A 401 5.88 -24.10 -49.43
C GLY A 401 6.35 -24.88 -48.20
N TYR A 402 7.56 -24.58 -47.75
CA TYR A 402 8.03 -25.01 -46.44
C TYR A 402 9.15 -24.10 -45.94
N ILE A 403 9.40 -24.11 -44.64
CA ILE A 403 10.52 -23.41 -44.02
C ILE A 403 11.45 -24.46 -43.43
N ILE A 404 12.77 -24.26 -43.62
CA ILE A 404 13.79 -25.04 -42.93
C ILE A 404 14.43 -24.18 -41.85
N ARG A 405 14.48 -24.74 -40.64
CA ARG A 405 15.27 -24.25 -39.51
C ARG A 405 16.71 -24.76 -39.62
N ASN A 406 17.68 -23.85 -39.60
CA ASN A 406 19.10 -24.16 -39.57
C ASN A 406 19.78 -23.40 -38.43
N LYS A 407 20.06 -24.08 -37.31
CA LYS A 407 20.62 -23.53 -36.07
C LYS A 407 19.81 -22.34 -35.52
N LYS A 408 20.04 -21.13 -36.04
CA LYS A 408 19.41 -19.85 -35.64
C LYS A 408 18.88 -19.07 -36.84
N SER A 409 18.55 -19.73 -37.93
CA SER A 409 18.07 -19.09 -39.15
C SER A 409 16.94 -19.88 -39.78
N TYR A 410 15.99 -19.15 -40.35
CA TYR A 410 14.88 -19.72 -41.09
C TYR A 410 15.03 -19.38 -42.56
N SER A 411 14.74 -20.35 -43.42
CA SER A 411 14.76 -20.17 -44.86
C SER A 411 13.47 -20.69 -45.45
N PHE A 412 12.78 -19.84 -46.20
CA PHE A 412 11.61 -20.20 -46.98
C PHE A 412 12.02 -20.91 -48.28
N PHE A 413 11.26 -21.93 -48.64
CA PHE A 413 11.40 -22.72 -49.85
C PHE A 413 10.04 -22.91 -50.52
N CYS A 414 10.03 -22.88 -51.86
CA CYS A 414 8.88 -23.20 -52.68
C CYS A 414 9.02 -24.62 -53.24
N TYR A 415 7.97 -25.45 -53.16
CA TYR A 415 8.03 -26.81 -53.72
C TYR A 415 8.21 -26.79 -55.24
N ARG A 416 7.49 -25.92 -55.95
CA ARG A 416 7.59 -25.78 -57.41
C ARG A 416 8.98 -25.38 -57.86
N ALA A 417 9.55 -24.35 -57.25
CA ALA A 417 10.92 -23.90 -57.55
C ALA A 417 11.98 -24.98 -57.28
N ASN A 418 11.72 -25.87 -56.32
CA ASN A 418 12.62 -26.99 -56.02
C ASN A 418 12.48 -28.16 -57.02
N ASN A 419 11.31 -28.34 -57.62
CA ASN A 419 11.04 -29.38 -58.60
C ASN A 419 11.52 -28.98 -60.01
N ASP A 420 11.42 -27.69 -60.34
CA ASP A 420 11.82 -27.14 -61.63
C ASP A 420 13.35 -26.89 -61.74
N ARG A 421 14.15 -27.26 -60.73
CA ARG A 421 15.61 -27.05 -60.70
C ARG A 421 16.38 -28.12 -61.47
N GLU A 422 17.54 -27.76 -62.02
CA GLU A 422 18.45 -28.74 -62.64
C GLU A 422 18.98 -29.76 -61.61
N PRO A 423 19.08 -31.06 -61.96
CA PRO A 423 19.67 -32.09 -61.10
C PRO A 423 21.10 -31.71 -60.67
N GLY A 424 21.35 -31.65 -59.36
CA GLY A 424 22.65 -31.27 -58.78
C GLY A 424 22.80 -29.80 -58.38
N SER A 425 21.90 -28.91 -58.81
CA SER A 425 21.89 -27.50 -58.41
C SER A 425 21.38 -27.30 -56.97
N ARG A 426 21.82 -26.23 -56.27
CA ARG A 426 21.35 -25.92 -54.91
C ARG A 426 19.87 -25.53 -54.93
N LYS A 427 19.10 -25.99 -53.94
CA LYS A 427 17.69 -25.61 -53.77
C LYS A 427 17.57 -24.08 -53.57
N PRO A 428 16.77 -23.37 -54.39
CA PRO A 428 16.58 -21.93 -54.23
C PRO A 428 15.76 -21.66 -52.96
N SER A 429 16.17 -20.64 -52.20
CA SER A 429 15.61 -20.33 -50.88
C SER A 429 15.71 -18.85 -50.57
N LYS A 430 14.72 -18.28 -49.86
CA LYS A 430 14.78 -16.93 -49.31
C LYS A 430 15.09 -17.01 -47.81
N LYS A 431 16.17 -16.37 -47.36
CA LYS A 431 16.49 -16.29 -45.93
C LYS A 431 15.55 -15.31 -45.23
N LEU A 432 15.01 -15.69 -44.09
CA LEU A 432 14.14 -14.86 -43.26
C LEU A 432 14.98 -14.26 -42.13
N THR A 433 14.92 -12.94 -41.96
CA THR A 433 15.62 -12.18 -40.91
C THR A 433 14.66 -11.18 -40.29
N ILE A 434 14.65 -11.09 -38.96
CA ILE A 434 13.88 -10.07 -38.22
C ILE A 434 14.46 -8.70 -38.60
N SER A 435 13.62 -7.82 -39.10
CA SER A 435 13.97 -6.41 -39.27
C SER A 435 14.16 -5.75 -37.90
N GLU A 436 15.20 -4.94 -37.76
CA GLU A 436 15.49 -4.30 -36.47
C GLU A 436 14.35 -3.36 -36.06
N THR A 437 13.74 -3.61 -34.88
CA THR A 437 12.58 -2.81 -34.44
C THR A 437 12.98 -1.35 -34.22
N ALA A 438 12.01 -0.43 -34.25
CA ALA A 438 12.26 0.96 -33.90
C ALA A 438 12.90 1.10 -32.51
N LEU A 439 12.49 0.27 -31.55
CA LEU A 439 13.06 0.24 -30.20
C LEU A 439 14.53 -0.22 -30.21
N ASP A 440 14.86 -1.27 -30.95
CA ASP A 440 16.24 -1.76 -31.05
C ASP A 440 17.17 -0.70 -31.65
N ARG A 441 16.71 -0.04 -32.73
CA ARG A 441 17.42 1.08 -33.34
C ARG A 441 17.57 2.25 -32.37
N GLU A 442 16.51 2.58 -31.63
CA GLU A 442 16.56 3.62 -30.59
C GLU A 442 17.66 3.27 -29.59
N GLN A 443 17.67 2.06 -29.04
CA GLN A 443 18.63 1.62 -28.02
C GLN A 443 20.09 1.68 -28.48
N LYS A 444 20.37 1.50 -29.78
CA LYS A 444 21.72 1.62 -30.35
C LYS A 444 22.20 3.07 -30.50
N LEU A 445 21.30 4.05 -30.51
CA LEU A 445 21.69 5.47 -30.56
C LEU A 445 22.44 5.90 -29.28
N PRO A 446 23.28 6.96 -29.35
CA PRO A 446 23.96 7.51 -28.18
C PRO A 446 23.02 7.83 -27.02
N SER A 447 23.55 7.78 -25.79
CA SER A 447 22.76 8.13 -24.60
C SER A 447 22.25 9.57 -24.74
N PRO A 448 20.98 9.85 -24.38
CA PRO A 448 20.46 11.21 -24.42
C PRO A 448 21.22 12.11 -23.44
N THR A 449 21.35 13.38 -23.79
CA THR A 449 22.06 14.37 -22.97
C THR A 449 21.22 14.77 -21.77
N LYS A 450 21.84 14.76 -20.57
CA LYS A 450 21.22 15.32 -19.38
C LYS A 450 21.28 16.85 -19.45
N LEU A 451 20.16 17.51 -19.21
CA LEU A 451 20.12 18.96 -19.18
C LEU A 451 20.82 19.49 -17.91
N ASP A 452 21.66 20.51 -18.08
CA ASP A 452 22.34 21.18 -16.96
C ASP A 452 21.35 21.94 -16.05
N ARG A 453 20.20 22.33 -16.60
CA ARG A 453 19.11 22.99 -15.87
C ARG A 453 17.95 22.01 -15.69
N TYR A 454 17.51 21.83 -14.44
CA TYR A 454 16.34 21.03 -14.08
C TYR A 454 15.04 21.72 -14.52
N ARG A 455 14.69 21.60 -15.81
CA ARG A 455 13.49 22.21 -16.42
C ARG A 455 12.19 21.89 -15.66
N ILE A 456 12.07 20.68 -15.12
CA ILE A 456 10.89 20.27 -14.33
C ILE A 456 10.67 21.11 -13.07
N SER A 457 11.73 21.63 -12.46
CA SER A 457 11.66 22.49 -11.27
C SER A 457 11.78 23.98 -11.60
N ASP A 458 11.83 24.35 -12.88
CA ASP A 458 11.89 25.74 -13.30
C ASP A 458 10.48 26.36 -13.35
N PRO A 459 10.19 27.40 -12.54
CA PRO A 459 8.90 28.08 -12.57
C PRO A 459 8.57 28.79 -13.88
N ASN A 460 9.57 29.10 -14.71
CA ASN A 460 9.35 29.78 -15.99
C ASN A 460 9.21 28.81 -17.16
N ASP A 461 9.46 27.53 -16.92
CA ASP A 461 9.17 26.49 -17.88
C ASP A 461 7.70 26.10 -17.73
N HIS A 462 6.89 26.36 -18.74
CA HIS A 462 5.45 26.04 -18.73
C HIS A 462 5.14 24.73 -19.44
N PHE A 463 6.16 23.96 -19.84
CA PHE A 463 5.96 22.67 -20.47
C PHE A 463 5.55 21.65 -19.39
N VAL A 464 4.38 21.03 -19.55
CA VAL A 464 3.75 20.15 -18.58
C VAL A 464 3.47 18.77 -19.16
N TRP A 465 3.08 17.84 -18.29
CA TRP A 465 2.73 16.46 -18.66
C TRP A 465 1.72 16.38 -19.80
N GLY A 466 0.72 17.28 -19.81
CA GLY A 466 -0.27 17.38 -20.89
C GLY A 466 0.38 17.59 -22.26
N ASP A 467 1.37 18.47 -22.36
CA ASP A 467 2.07 18.76 -23.62
C ASP A 467 2.84 17.52 -24.13
N LEU A 468 3.47 16.76 -23.23
CA LEU A 468 4.14 15.51 -23.59
C LEU A 468 3.15 14.46 -24.13
N ILE A 469 1.96 14.39 -23.55
CA ILE A 469 0.88 13.53 -24.05
C ILE A 469 0.34 14.03 -25.40
N ASP A 470 0.24 15.33 -25.61
CA ASP A 470 -0.17 15.92 -26.88
C ASP A 470 0.85 15.63 -27.98
N MET A 471 2.16 15.62 -27.67
CA MET A 471 3.18 15.13 -28.62
C MET A 471 2.87 13.71 -29.11
N CYS A 472 2.47 12.79 -28.22
CA CYS A 472 2.12 11.41 -28.59
C CYS A 472 0.85 11.32 -29.45
N THR A 473 -0.12 12.20 -29.24
CA THR A 473 -1.43 12.13 -29.94
C THR A 473 -1.50 12.98 -31.20
N SER A 474 -0.56 13.91 -31.39
CA SER A 474 -0.52 14.85 -32.53
C SER A 474 -0.28 14.18 -33.90
N GLY A 475 0.32 12.99 -33.92
CA GLY A 475 0.80 12.33 -35.14
C GLY A 475 2.01 13.02 -35.80
N GLN A 476 2.50 14.13 -35.24
CA GLN A 476 3.69 14.82 -35.74
C GLN A 476 4.95 14.01 -35.48
N LYS A 477 6.01 14.31 -36.25
CA LYS A 477 7.33 13.72 -36.07
C LYS A 477 8.18 14.67 -35.25
N PHE A 478 8.85 14.16 -34.23
CA PHE A 478 9.73 14.93 -33.36
C PHE A 478 11.16 14.41 -33.44
N SER A 479 12.13 15.30 -33.23
CA SER A 479 13.49 14.85 -33.02
C SER A 479 13.62 14.13 -31.68
N ARG A 480 14.56 13.20 -31.59
CA ARG A 480 14.85 12.50 -30.35
C ARG A 480 15.25 13.46 -29.22
N SER A 481 15.99 14.53 -29.53
CA SER A 481 16.38 15.53 -28.51
C SER A 481 15.15 16.20 -27.89
N GLU A 482 14.23 16.69 -28.72
CA GLU A 482 13.01 17.36 -28.27
C GLU A 482 12.20 16.46 -27.32
N VAL A 483 12.07 15.17 -27.63
CA VAL A 483 11.31 14.23 -26.80
C VAL A 483 12.00 13.97 -25.45
N TYR A 484 13.32 13.79 -25.42
CA TYR A 484 14.03 13.60 -24.15
C TYR A 484 14.10 14.89 -23.31
N GLU A 485 14.11 16.06 -23.94
CA GLU A 485 13.98 17.34 -23.25
C GLU A 485 12.58 17.52 -22.65
N ALA A 486 11.53 17.15 -23.39
CA ALA A 486 10.15 17.12 -22.91
C ALA A 486 9.96 16.16 -21.72
N ILE A 487 10.54 14.96 -21.80
CA ILE A 487 10.54 14.00 -20.67
C ILE A 487 11.23 14.61 -19.44
N GLN A 488 12.42 15.20 -19.62
CA GLN A 488 13.18 15.82 -18.52
C GLN A 488 12.48 17.07 -17.94
N ALA A 489 11.61 17.73 -18.69
CA ALA A 489 10.83 18.88 -18.24
C ALA A 489 9.56 18.50 -17.48
N THR A 490 9.08 17.26 -17.59
CA THR A 490 7.73 16.89 -17.12
C THR A 490 7.70 15.71 -16.14
N VAL A 491 8.68 14.81 -16.21
CA VAL A 491 8.70 13.57 -15.42
C VAL A 491 9.94 13.51 -14.54
N ALA A 492 9.74 13.14 -13.27
CA ALA A 492 10.80 12.70 -12.37
C ALA A 492 10.48 11.32 -11.78
N CYS A 493 11.51 10.52 -11.57
CA CYS A 493 11.44 9.21 -10.96
C CYS A 493 12.21 9.22 -9.63
N ILE A 494 11.53 8.87 -8.54
CA ILE A 494 12.10 8.78 -7.22
C ILE A 494 12.26 7.31 -6.85
N GLN A 495 13.51 6.89 -6.67
CA GLN A 495 13.85 5.51 -6.35
C GLN A 495 13.97 5.35 -4.83
N THR A 496 12.89 4.84 -4.21
CA THR A 496 12.87 4.43 -2.79
C THR A 496 12.75 2.90 -2.70
N THR A 497 11.97 2.35 -1.75
CA THR A 497 11.59 0.93 -1.75
C THR A 497 10.69 0.56 -2.93
N SER A 498 9.95 1.54 -3.46
CA SER A 498 9.20 1.45 -4.72
C SER A 498 9.47 2.70 -5.56
N ARG A 499 9.24 2.58 -6.88
CA ARG A 499 9.29 3.74 -7.79
C ARG A 499 8.10 4.65 -7.51
N LEU A 500 8.38 5.93 -7.30
CA LEU A 500 7.37 6.99 -7.25
C LEU A 500 7.62 7.92 -8.44
N TRP A 501 6.58 8.16 -9.22
CA TRP A 501 6.62 9.09 -10.35
C TRP A 501 6.09 10.44 -9.90
N VAL A 502 6.80 11.50 -10.31
CA VAL A 502 6.38 12.88 -10.11
C VAL A 502 6.16 13.51 -11.47
N LEU A 503 4.97 14.07 -11.66
CA LEU A 503 4.52 14.67 -12.91
C LEU A 503 4.29 16.16 -12.70
N LYS A 504 4.84 16.99 -13.58
CA LYS A 504 4.56 18.43 -13.60
C LYS A 504 3.23 18.69 -14.31
N ILE A 505 2.28 19.27 -13.60
CA ILE A 505 0.90 19.52 -14.05
C ILE A 505 0.60 21.02 -13.96
N GLU A 506 -0.31 21.50 -14.80
CA GLU A 506 -0.89 22.84 -14.74
C GLU A 506 -2.30 22.77 -14.15
N ASP A 507 -2.65 23.72 -13.27
CA ASP A 507 -3.99 23.90 -12.74
C ASP A 507 -4.85 24.80 -13.65
N THR A 508 -6.15 24.91 -13.35
CA THR A 508 -7.08 25.71 -14.17
C THR A 508 -6.78 27.22 -14.21
N ASN A 509 -5.88 27.71 -13.36
CA ASN A 509 -5.47 29.11 -13.28
C ASN A 509 -4.08 29.35 -13.87
N GLY A 510 -3.48 28.36 -14.54
CA GLY A 510 -2.12 28.42 -15.08
C GLY A 510 -1.02 28.22 -14.02
N GLY A 511 -1.39 27.78 -12.82
CA GLY A 511 -0.46 27.47 -11.73
C GLY A 511 0.18 26.10 -11.93
N LEU A 512 1.49 26.02 -11.77
CA LEU A 512 2.21 24.75 -11.88
C LEU A 512 2.23 24.00 -10.54
N TYR A 513 2.10 22.69 -10.57
CA TYR A 513 2.24 21.83 -9.38
C TYR A 513 2.73 20.44 -9.75
N PHE A 514 3.00 19.62 -8.73
CA PHE A 514 3.45 18.24 -8.90
C PHE A 514 2.37 17.26 -8.45
N ASP A 515 2.00 16.35 -9.35
CA ASP A 515 1.21 15.17 -9.03
C ASP A 515 2.11 13.94 -8.85
N MET A 516 1.66 12.95 -8.08
CA MET A 516 2.46 11.78 -7.73
C MET A 516 1.70 10.47 -7.94
N ALA A 517 2.33 9.53 -8.64
CA ALA A 517 1.72 8.24 -8.93
C ALA A 517 2.69 7.07 -8.71
N PRO A 518 2.21 5.91 -8.23
CA PRO A 518 3.05 4.71 -8.08
C PRO A 518 3.31 4.01 -9.43
N LYS A 519 2.52 4.31 -10.47
CA LYS A 519 2.61 3.71 -11.81
C LYS A 519 2.20 4.73 -12.86
N LEU A 520 2.73 4.57 -14.07
CA LEU A 520 2.33 5.30 -15.28
C LEU A 520 1.56 4.35 -16.19
N ASP A 521 0.32 4.70 -16.55
CA ASP A 521 -0.45 3.96 -17.56
C ASP A 521 -0.19 4.59 -18.94
N LEU A 522 0.77 4.02 -19.67
CA LEU A 522 1.26 4.58 -20.93
C LEU A 522 1.22 3.59 -22.11
N ALA A 523 0.51 2.48 -21.97
CA ALA A 523 0.54 1.41 -22.97
C ALA A 523 0.08 1.84 -24.38
N LYS A 524 -0.69 2.92 -24.47
CA LYS A 524 -1.30 3.44 -25.71
C LYS A 524 -0.53 4.60 -26.34
N TYR A 525 0.49 5.15 -25.68
CA TYR A 525 1.17 6.35 -26.16
C TYR A 525 2.48 6.00 -26.87
N GLU A 526 2.58 6.44 -28.12
CA GLU A 526 3.76 6.29 -28.97
C GLU A 526 4.20 7.66 -29.50
N VAL A 527 5.49 7.81 -29.76
CA VAL A 527 6.08 9.04 -30.31
C VAL A 527 6.82 8.69 -31.61
N ASN A 528 6.54 9.44 -32.67
CA ASN A 528 7.18 9.25 -33.97
C ASN A 528 8.51 10.00 -34.01
N LEU A 529 9.63 9.27 -34.08
CA LEU A 529 10.98 9.85 -34.05
C LEU A 529 11.57 10.03 -35.45
N ILE A 530 12.06 11.23 -35.77
CA ILE A 530 12.66 11.57 -37.08
C ILE A 530 13.85 10.65 -37.40
N GLU A 531 14.71 10.39 -36.41
CA GLU A 531 15.92 9.56 -36.53
C GLU A 531 15.60 8.09 -36.83
N LEU A 532 14.34 7.68 -36.61
CA LEU A 532 13.85 6.33 -36.88
C LEU A 532 12.94 6.30 -38.12
N GLY A 533 13.02 7.30 -39.01
CA GLY A 533 12.17 7.40 -40.20
C GLY A 533 10.74 7.87 -39.92
N GLY A 534 10.45 8.26 -38.68
CA GLY A 534 9.09 8.57 -38.20
C GLY A 534 8.31 7.35 -37.75
N GLU A 535 8.97 6.22 -37.46
CA GLU A 535 8.35 5.08 -36.80
C GLU A 535 8.01 5.42 -35.33
N GLY A 536 6.88 4.88 -34.86
CA GLY A 536 6.39 5.06 -33.50
C GLY A 536 7.19 4.25 -32.48
N VAL A 537 7.59 4.89 -31.38
CA VAL A 537 8.20 4.24 -30.22
C VAL A 537 7.35 4.51 -28.99
N LYS A 538 7.04 3.47 -28.22
CA LYS A 538 6.26 3.61 -26.98
C LYS A 538 6.93 4.57 -26.01
N LEU A 539 6.17 5.55 -25.51
CA LEU A 539 6.67 6.59 -24.60
C LEU A 539 7.28 5.98 -23.33
N ILE A 540 6.68 4.91 -22.79
CA ILE A 540 7.19 4.23 -21.60
C ILE A 540 8.63 3.73 -21.79
N ASN A 541 9.00 3.26 -22.98
CA ASN A 541 10.35 2.78 -23.27
C ASN A 541 11.37 3.93 -23.25
N LEU A 542 10.98 5.11 -23.77
CA LEU A 542 11.82 6.31 -23.73
C LEU A 542 11.99 6.83 -22.30
N ILE A 543 10.92 6.80 -21.49
CA ILE A 543 10.97 7.16 -20.07
C ILE A 543 11.86 6.19 -19.29
N ASP A 544 11.71 4.87 -19.48
CA ASP A 544 12.56 3.87 -18.81
C ASP A 544 14.03 4.02 -19.21
N ARG A 545 14.29 4.38 -20.48
CA ARG A 545 15.65 4.71 -20.92
C ARG A 545 16.17 5.97 -20.24
N ALA A 546 15.36 7.02 -20.10
CA ALA A 546 15.73 8.23 -19.36
C ALA A 546 16.04 7.94 -17.88
N VAL A 547 15.28 7.05 -17.24
CA VAL A 547 15.56 6.56 -15.88
C VAL A 547 16.88 5.81 -15.82
N THR A 548 17.08 4.84 -16.73
CA THR A 548 18.28 3.99 -16.77
C THR A 548 19.55 4.80 -17.02
N LYS A 549 19.46 5.90 -17.77
CA LYS A 549 20.56 6.83 -18.02
C LYS A 549 20.69 7.92 -16.95
N GLY A 550 19.84 7.93 -15.92
CA GLY A 550 19.91 8.86 -14.80
C GLY A 550 19.53 10.30 -15.15
N LEU A 551 18.76 10.50 -16.23
CA LEU A 551 18.34 11.83 -16.70
C LEU A 551 17.26 12.42 -15.79
N ILE A 552 16.34 11.57 -15.32
CA ILE A 552 15.17 11.94 -14.52
C ILE A 552 15.12 11.25 -13.15
N LEU A 553 16.26 10.71 -12.70
CA LEU A 553 16.34 9.89 -11.48
C LEU A 553 16.76 10.74 -10.26
N TYR A 554 15.98 10.65 -9.18
CA TYR A 554 16.23 11.32 -7.91
C TYR A 554 16.24 10.33 -6.74
N ARG A 555 17.03 10.62 -5.69
CA ARG A 555 17.19 9.71 -4.54
C ARG A 555 16.02 9.75 -3.56
N ASN A 556 15.40 10.92 -3.40
CA ASN A 556 14.25 11.12 -2.54
C ASN A 556 13.52 12.41 -2.94
N ILE A 557 12.37 12.67 -2.34
CA ILE A 557 11.63 13.91 -2.46
C ILE A 557 11.86 14.79 -1.23
N ASN A 558 11.91 16.10 -1.41
CA ASN A 558 11.93 17.03 -0.28
C ASN A 558 11.27 18.37 -0.64
N PHE A 559 10.81 19.10 0.35
CA PHE A 559 10.34 20.47 0.18
C PHE A 559 11.44 21.43 0.65
N LEU A 560 12.21 21.96 -0.32
CA LEU A 560 13.38 22.80 -0.09
C LEU A 560 13.12 24.20 -0.64
N PRO A 561 12.36 25.03 0.08
CA PRO A 561 12.01 26.35 -0.38
C PRO A 561 13.23 27.28 -0.28
N TYR A 562 13.45 28.10 -1.31
CA TYR A 562 14.62 28.96 -1.43
C TYR A 562 14.19 30.43 -1.64
N PRO A 563 15.01 31.40 -1.20
CA PRO A 563 14.71 32.82 -1.39
C PRO A 563 14.63 33.20 -2.86
N LEU A 564 13.89 34.27 -3.14
CA LEU A 564 13.87 34.92 -4.46
C LEU A 564 15.30 35.22 -4.93
N ASN A 565 15.57 35.03 -6.22
CA ASN A 565 16.87 35.25 -6.87
C ASN A 565 18.01 34.32 -6.43
N THR A 566 17.74 33.29 -5.63
CA THR A 566 18.73 32.24 -5.34
C THR A 566 18.52 31.10 -6.34
N PRO A 567 19.56 30.61 -7.04
CA PRO A 567 19.42 29.42 -7.87
C PRO A 567 18.99 28.24 -6.99
N ALA A 568 18.07 27.42 -7.51
CA ALA A 568 17.70 26.18 -6.84
C ALA A 568 18.95 25.35 -6.58
N TYR A 569 19.08 24.81 -5.38
CA TYR A 569 20.22 23.99 -5.01
C TYR A 569 20.35 22.78 -5.95
N ASP A 570 21.55 22.50 -6.45
CA ASP A 570 21.84 21.21 -7.07
C ASP A 570 21.76 20.15 -5.96
N THR A 571 20.66 19.41 -5.92
CA THR A 571 20.46 18.38 -4.92
C THR A 571 20.18 17.04 -5.57
N LYS A 572 20.60 15.99 -4.88
CA LYS A 572 20.27 14.60 -5.25
C LYS A 572 18.80 14.27 -4.96
N PHE A 573 18.03 15.23 -4.44
CA PHE A 573 16.64 15.12 -4.06
C PHE A 573 15.78 15.93 -5.03
N PHE A 574 14.56 15.44 -5.29
CA PHE A 574 13.59 16.19 -6.06
C PHE A 574 12.98 17.28 -5.17
N ASN A 575 13.11 18.54 -5.57
CA ASN A 575 12.56 19.67 -4.82
C ASN A 575 11.09 19.92 -5.22
N LEU A 576 10.19 19.86 -4.24
CA LEU A 576 8.77 20.18 -4.43
C LEU A 576 8.49 21.68 -4.56
N PHE A 577 9.42 22.53 -4.14
CA PHE A 577 9.24 23.97 -4.24
C PHE A 577 9.66 24.47 -5.62
N ILE A 578 8.69 24.98 -6.38
CA ILE A 578 8.89 25.56 -7.71
C ILE A 578 9.08 27.09 -7.68
N GLY A 579 9.14 27.71 -6.50
CA GLY A 579 9.13 29.17 -6.37
C GLY A 579 7.75 29.74 -6.04
N PHE A 580 7.73 31.07 -5.88
CA PHE A 580 6.51 31.85 -5.64
C PHE A 580 5.88 32.26 -6.97
N LEU A 581 4.55 32.45 -6.96
CA LEU A 581 3.84 32.95 -8.14
C LEU A 581 4.22 34.40 -8.46
N ALA A 582 4.33 35.26 -7.44
CA ALA A 582 4.74 36.64 -7.62
C ALA A 582 6.25 36.78 -7.89
N LYS A 583 6.59 37.72 -8.76
CA LYS A 583 7.97 38.12 -9.06
C LYS A 583 8.27 39.49 -8.45
N PRO A 584 9.53 39.76 -8.04
CA PRO A 584 9.94 41.08 -7.61
C PRO A 584 9.67 42.13 -8.70
N VAL A 585 9.17 43.28 -8.31
CA VAL A 585 8.97 44.44 -9.19
C VAL A 585 9.96 45.55 -8.80
N ALA A 586 10.41 46.34 -9.78
CA ALA A 586 11.35 47.42 -9.56
C ALA A 586 10.72 48.60 -8.79
N GLU A 587 9.42 48.84 -9.02
CA GLU A 587 8.67 49.94 -8.42
C GLU A 587 7.33 49.42 -7.87
N ILE A 588 6.90 49.99 -6.74
CA ILE A 588 5.63 49.64 -6.10
C ILE A 588 4.55 50.58 -6.65
N ASN A 589 3.48 50.01 -7.21
CA ASN A 589 2.30 50.79 -7.58
C ASN A 589 1.47 51.12 -6.33
N GLU A 590 1.57 52.36 -5.86
CA GLU A 590 0.85 52.85 -4.70
C GLU A 590 -0.68 52.81 -4.87
N GLU A 591 -1.22 53.04 -6.06
CA GLU A 591 -2.67 52.98 -6.29
C GLU A 591 -3.25 51.58 -6.03
N ILE A 592 -2.47 50.54 -6.34
CA ILE A 592 -2.84 49.14 -6.11
C ILE A 592 -2.59 48.74 -4.65
N MET A 593 -1.48 49.18 -4.07
CA MET A 593 -1.07 48.74 -2.72
C MET A 593 -1.78 49.49 -1.59
N ASN A 594 -2.04 50.80 -1.75
CA ASN A 594 -2.63 51.63 -0.70
C ASN A 594 -3.97 51.10 -0.17
N PRO A 595 -4.91 50.59 -1.01
CA PRO A 595 -6.13 49.97 -0.50
C PRO A 595 -5.88 48.78 0.42
N ILE A 596 -4.89 47.94 0.11
CA ILE A 596 -4.53 46.77 0.92
C ILE A 596 -3.87 47.20 2.23
N LEU A 597 -2.91 48.13 2.16
CA LEU A 597 -2.24 48.70 3.34
C LEU A 597 -3.27 49.36 4.28
N TRP A 598 -4.16 50.16 3.72
CA TRP A 598 -5.24 50.81 4.46
C TRP A 598 -6.18 49.80 5.12
N HIS A 599 -6.58 48.75 4.41
CA HIS A 599 -7.46 47.70 4.94
C HIS A 599 -6.81 46.95 6.11
N VAL A 600 -5.54 46.57 5.99
CA VAL A 600 -4.83 45.89 7.09
C VAL A 600 -4.73 46.82 8.30
N LYS A 601 -4.24 48.06 8.13
CA LYS A 601 -4.10 49.00 9.24
C LYS A 601 -5.42 49.33 9.92
N ASN A 602 -6.45 49.70 9.15
CA ASN A 602 -7.67 50.27 9.71
C ASN A 602 -8.73 49.23 10.05
N ILE A 603 -8.81 48.12 9.30
CA ILE A 603 -9.85 47.10 9.49
C ILE A 603 -9.33 45.89 10.27
N ILE A 604 -8.16 45.36 9.93
CA ILE A 604 -7.59 44.17 10.62
C ILE A 604 -6.97 44.57 11.95
N CYS A 605 -6.18 45.65 11.97
CA CYS A 605 -5.46 46.12 13.15
C CYS A 605 -6.23 47.16 13.96
N SER A 606 -7.39 47.62 13.49
CA SER A 606 -8.20 48.66 14.14
C SER A 606 -7.41 49.95 14.46
N GLY A 607 -6.44 50.31 13.62
CA GLY A 607 -5.56 51.47 13.79
C GLY A 607 -4.35 51.25 14.71
N ASP A 608 -4.16 50.06 15.29
CA ASP A 608 -2.99 49.75 16.11
C ASP A 608 -1.73 49.60 15.24
N GLU A 609 -0.83 50.59 15.34
CA GLU A 609 0.39 50.64 14.53
C GLU A 609 1.39 49.53 14.85
N ARG A 610 1.45 49.07 16.11
CA ARG A 610 2.36 47.98 16.48
C ARG A 610 1.89 46.65 15.92
N LEU A 611 0.57 46.43 15.92
CA LEU A 611 -0.02 45.24 15.34
C LEU A 611 0.09 45.24 13.81
N ASP A 612 -0.10 46.41 13.18
CA ASP A 612 0.09 46.60 11.74
C ASP A 612 1.52 46.25 11.30
N GLU A 613 2.52 46.80 11.99
CA GLU A 613 3.93 46.48 11.74
C GLU A 613 4.21 44.97 11.94
N TYR A 614 3.69 44.37 13.02
CA TYR A 614 3.88 42.95 13.29
C TYR A 614 3.26 42.06 12.20
N ILE A 615 2.04 42.36 11.74
CA ILE A 615 1.36 41.58 10.71
C ILE A 615 2.14 41.64 9.38
N TRP A 616 2.60 42.82 8.96
CA TRP A 616 3.39 42.95 7.73
C TRP A 616 4.73 42.23 7.83
N ASN A 617 5.43 42.34 8.96
CA ASN A 617 6.66 41.60 9.20
C ASN A 617 6.44 40.07 9.17
N TRP A 618 5.30 39.60 9.71
CA TRP A 618 4.95 38.18 9.69
C TRP A 618 4.75 37.65 8.26
N TRP A 619 4.02 38.38 7.41
CA TRP A 619 3.83 38.01 6.01
C TRP A 619 5.12 38.11 5.19
N ALA A 620 5.90 39.17 5.39
CA ALA A 620 7.20 39.34 4.74
C ALA A 620 8.16 38.19 5.07
N TYR A 621 8.14 37.72 6.33
CA TYR A 621 8.97 36.60 6.77
C TYR A 621 8.71 35.31 5.98
N LEU A 622 7.47 35.02 5.57
CA LEU A 622 7.13 33.83 4.76
C LEU A 622 7.85 33.83 3.40
N VAL A 623 8.09 35.01 2.83
CA VAL A 623 8.68 35.19 1.50
C VAL A 623 10.19 35.38 1.59
N GLN A 624 10.67 36.15 2.57
CA GLN A 624 12.08 36.49 2.74
C GLN A 624 12.90 35.39 3.43
N ASN A 625 12.29 34.60 4.31
CA ASN A 625 12.93 33.48 5.01
C ASN A 625 12.18 32.16 4.73
N PRO A 626 12.04 31.76 3.45
CA PRO A 626 11.23 30.61 3.09
C PRO A 626 11.71 29.32 3.73
N GLU A 627 12.98 29.14 4.03
CA GLU A 627 13.49 27.95 4.70
C GLU A 627 13.07 27.84 6.18
N LYS A 628 12.47 28.88 6.76
CA LYS A 628 12.11 28.92 8.19
C LYS A 628 10.61 29.05 8.39
N LYS A 629 10.07 28.26 9.34
CA LYS A 629 8.69 28.47 9.84
C LYS A 629 8.65 29.72 10.74
N PRO A 630 7.59 30.54 10.69
CA PRO A 630 7.38 31.64 11.65
C PRO A 630 7.22 31.19 13.10
N ARG A 631 6.80 29.94 13.33
CA ARG A 631 6.50 29.35 14.65
C ARG A 631 5.41 30.08 15.45
N THR A 632 4.63 30.90 14.78
CA THR A 632 3.47 31.61 15.32
C THR A 632 2.30 31.47 14.34
N ILE A 633 1.09 31.70 14.84
CA ILE A 633 -0.15 31.70 14.04
C ILE A 633 -0.86 33.04 14.22
N LEU A 634 -1.39 33.60 13.14
CA LEU A 634 -2.28 34.76 13.19
C LEU A 634 -3.72 34.31 13.35
N VAL A 635 -4.45 34.90 14.29
CA VAL A 635 -5.86 34.61 14.54
C VAL A 635 -6.69 35.87 14.29
N LEU A 636 -7.43 35.88 13.18
CA LEU A 636 -8.30 37.00 12.81
C LEU A 636 -9.73 36.72 13.27
N LYS A 637 -10.18 37.45 14.31
CA LYS A 637 -11.52 37.33 14.87
C LYS A 637 -12.27 38.66 14.74
N SER A 638 -13.54 38.58 14.35
CA SER A 638 -14.45 39.71 14.28
C SER A 638 -15.81 39.32 14.84
N THR A 639 -16.54 40.27 15.41
CA THR A 639 -17.92 40.08 15.90
C THR A 639 -18.91 39.98 14.75
N LEU A 640 -18.68 40.75 13.68
CA LEU A 640 -19.47 40.70 12.45
C LEU A 640 -18.84 39.72 11.43
N GLN A 641 -19.68 39.08 10.63
CA GLN A 641 -19.22 38.37 9.44
C GLN A 641 -18.86 39.38 8.34
N GLN A 642 -18.08 38.94 7.35
CA GLN A 642 -17.76 39.73 6.15
C GLN A 642 -16.93 41.02 6.39
N CYS A 643 -16.18 41.12 7.50
CA CYS A 643 -15.23 42.22 7.73
C CYS A 643 -13.97 42.19 6.84
N GLY A 644 -13.94 41.39 5.76
CA GLY A 644 -12.79 41.33 4.85
C GLY A 644 -11.55 40.61 5.40
N LYS A 645 -11.71 39.68 6.36
CA LYS A 645 -10.59 38.90 6.94
C LYS A 645 -9.81 38.11 5.88
N ASN A 646 -10.52 37.60 4.88
CA ASN A 646 -9.91 36.77 3.84
C ASN A 646 -9.23 37.60 2.74
N ILE A 647 -9.47 38.92 2.65
CA ILE A 647 -8.90 39.76 1.59
C ILE A 647 -7.36 39.65 1.58
N ILE A 648 -6.72 39.79 2.74
CA ILE A 648 -5.27 39.71 2.84
C ILE A 648 -4.74 38.28 2.71
N THR A 649 -5.46 37.28 3.24
CA THR A 649 -5.02 35.88 3.16
C THR A 649 -5.12 35.34 1.75
N ASP A 650 -6.16 35.70 1.02
CA ASP A 650 -6.39 35.27 -0.36
C ASP A 650 -5.43 36.04 -1.30
N PHE A 651 -5.15 37.32 -1.03
CA PHE A 651 -4.13 38.08 -1.75
C PHE A 651 -2.74 37.45 -1.60
N ILE A 652 -2.26 37.25 -0.37
CA ILE A 652 -0.94 36.65 -0.15
C ILE A 652 -0.92 35.19 -0.61
N GLY A 653 -1.97 34.43 -0.29
CA GLY A 653 -2.07 33.01 -0.63
C GLY A 653 -2.10 32.76 -2.14
N ASP A 654 -3.05 33.35 -2.85
CA ASP A 654 -3.31 33.01 -4.25
C ASP A 654 -2.50 33.85 -5.24
N LYS A 655 -2.15 35.09 -4.88
CA LYS A 655 -1.46 36.01 -5.81
C LYS A 655 0.03 36.12 -5.56
N VAL A 656 0.48 35.95 -4.31
CA VAL A 656 1.92 36.00 -3.98
C VAL A 656 2.53 34.61 -3.95
N LEU A 657 2.00 33.72 -3.10
CA LEU A 657 2.54 32.37 -2.94
C LEU A 657 2.13 31.46 -4.10
N GLY A 658 0.86 31.49 -4.49
CA GLY A 658 0.23 30.61 -5.48
C GLY A 658 -0.52 29.44 -4.84
N SER A 659 -1.52 28.92 -5.57
CA SER A 659 -2.39 27.81 -5.18
C SER A 659 -1.62 26.53 -4.79
N HIS A 660 -0.39 26.36 -5.28
CA HIS A 660 0.51 25.25 -4.97
C HIS A 660 1.18 25.37 -3.58
N LEU A 661 1.27 26.58 -3.02
CA LEU A 661 1.83 26.84 -1.68
C LEU A 661 0.79 27.30 -0.66
N HIS A 662 -0.43 27.60 -1.09
CA HIS A 662 -1.54 28.03 -0.25
C HIS A 662 -2.60 26.92 -0.14
N PHE A 663 -3.11 26.69 1.08
CA PHE A 663 -4.25 25.81 1.31
C PHE A 663 -5.25 26.45 2.27
N ALA A 664 -6.46 26.75 1.79
CA ALA A 664 -7.54 27.28 2.61
C ALA A 664 -8.67 26.24 2.75
N THR A 665 -9.14 26.01 3.96
CA THR A 665 -10.29 25.11 4.20
C THR A 665 -11.08 25.48 5.44
N SER A 666 -12.37 25.15 5.43
CA SER A 666 -13.21 25.17 6.64
C SER A 666 -13.31 23.83 7.35
N ASP A 667 -12.75 22.78 6.76
CA ASP A 667 -12.77 21.44 7.30
C ASP A 667 -11.46 21.16 8.05
N LEU A 668 -11.54 21.21 9.38
CA LEU A 668 -10.38 21.03 10.24
C LEU A 668 -9.79 19.62 10.16
N GLU A 669 -10.59 18.61 9.82
CA GLU A 669 -10.10 17.23 9.69
C GLU A 669 -9.10 17.08 8.55
N LYS A 670 -9.17 17.92 7.51
CA LYS A 670 -8.17 17.95 6.42
C LYS A 670 -6.78 18.41 6.85
N ILE A 671 -6.69 19.12 7.98
CA ILE A 671 -5.44 19.65 8.54
C ILE A 671 -4.98 18.79 9.72
N LEU A 672 -5.87 18.58 10.69
CA LEU A 672 -5.55 17.98 11.99
C LEU A 672 -5.95 16.51 12.10
N GLY A 673 -6.66 15.97 11.10
CA GLY A 673 -7.07 14.58 11.04
C GLY A 673 -5.94 13.63 10.65
N ARG A 674 -6.29 12.34 10.51
CA ARG A 674 -5.32 11.26 10.22
C ARG A 674 -4.77 11.29 8.80
N PHE A 675 -5.48 11.95 7.87
CA PHE A 675 -5.10 12.10 6.47
C PHE A 675 -4.97 13.59 6.18
N ASN A 676 -3.74 14.09 6.21
CA ASN A 676 -3.40 15.51 6.08
C ASN A 676 -2.49 15.78 4.87
N SER A 677 -2.57 14.94 3.82
CA SER A 677 -1.79 15.16 2.59
C SER A 677 -2.08 16.51 1.92
N ALA A 678 -3.27 17.08 2.15
CA ALA A 678 -3.65 18.39 1.63
C ALA A 678 -2.73 19.53 2.09
N ILE A 679 -2.09 19.39 3.26
CA ILE A 679 -1.16 20.38 3.83
C ILE A 679 0.31 20.08 3.50
N GLN A 680 0.60 19.01 2.75
CA GLN A 680 1.95 18.68 2.31
C GLN A 680 2.52 19.80 1.42
N ALA A 681 3.79 20.14 1.64
CA ALA A 681 4.52 21.15 0.87
C ALA A 681 3.84 22.54 0.79
N ARG A 682 2.97 22.88 1.75
CA ARG A 682 2.31 24.19 1.84
C ARG A 682 3.12 25.18 2.67
N LYS A 683 3.09 26.46 2.25
CA LYS A 683 3.63 27.60 3.00
C LYS A 683 2.62 28.28 3.89
N LEU A 684 1.40 28.41 3.40
CA LEU A 684 0.32 29.07 4.13
C LEU A 684 -0.89 28.16 4.19
N ILE A 685 -1.38 27.94 5.41
CA ILE A 685 -2.60 27.17 5.66
C ILE A 685 -3.60 28.10 6.34
N VAL A 686 -4.74 28.33 5.71
CA VAL A 686 -5.81 29.21 6.21
C VAL A 686 -6.97 28.36 6.70
N MET A 687 -7.28 28.48 7.99
CA MET A 687 -8.39 27.77 8.63
C MET A 687 -9.62 28.69 8.73
N ASN A 688 -10.59 28.49 7.85
CA ASN A 688 -11.80 29.31 7.80
C ASN A 688 -12.88 28.77 8.75
N LYS A 689 -13.35 29.59 9.70
CA LYS A 689 -14.47 29.25 10.61
C LYS A 689 -14.26 27.95 11.40
N THR A 690 -13.27 27.94 12.29
CA THR A 690 -13.07 26.82 13.23
C THR A 690 -14.05 26.89 14.40
N GLY A 691 -15.30 26.47 14.18
CA GLY A 691 -16.19 26.15 15.28
C GLY A 691 -15.73 24.83 15.89
N MET A 692 -14.97 24.89 16.99
CA MET A 692 -14.53 23.69 17.71
C MET A 692 -15.30 23.59 19.02
N SER A 693 -15.90 22.43 19.29
CA SER A 693 -16.37 22.13 20.63
C SER A 693 -15.19 22.08 21.60
N SER A 694 -15.45 22.29 22.90
CA SER A 694 -14.39 22.22 23.93
C SER A 694 -13.67 20.87 23.93
N GLY A 695 -14.39 19.77 23.65
CA GLY A 695 -13.81 18.42 23.54
C GLY A 695 -12.88 18.27 22.33
N GLU A 696 -13.23 18.83 21.17
CA GLU A 696 -12.38 18.79 19.97
C GLU A 696 -11.12 19.65 20.15
N TRP A 697 -11.23 20.81 20.78
CA TRP A 697 -10.06 21.65 21.09
C TRP A 697 -9.05 20.92 21.96
N HIS A 698 -9.51 20.24 23.02
CA HIS A 698 -8.63 19.44 23.88
C HIS A 698 -7.92 18.31 23.13
N ARG A 699 -8.59 17.69 22.15
CA ARG A 699 -8.01 16.64 21.32
C ARG A 699 -6.93 17.19 20.37
N PHE A 700 -7.15 18.34 19.75
CA PHE A 700 -6.33 18.83 18.65
C PHE A 700 -5.25 19.84 19.04
N ASN A 701 -5.34 20.49 20.21
CA ASN A 701 -4.40 21.52 20.63
C ASN A 701 -2.93 21.06 20.61
N GLY A 702 -2.65 19.84 21.07
CA GLY A 702 -1.29 19.28 21.04
C GLY A 702 -0.75 19.14 19.61
N HIS A 703 -1.58 18.64 18.69
CA HIS A 703 -1.22 18.46 17.28
C HIS A 703 -1.02 19.81 16.57
N LEU A 704 -1.91 20.79 16.80
CA LEU A 704 -1.79 22.12 16.23
C LEU A 704 -0.49 22.82 16.70
N LYS A 705 -0.14 22.71 17.98
CA LYS A 705 1.11 23.27 18.51
C LYS A 705 2.34 22.62 17.87
N SER A 706 2.32 21.30 17.70
CA SER A 706 3.36 20.55 17.01
C SER A 706 3.54 21.04 15.56
N LEU A 707 2.45 21.15 14.78
CA LEU A 707 2.49 21.65 13.40
C LEU A 707 3.13 23.03 13.26
N ILE A 708 2.83 23.94 14.20
CA ILE A 708 3.34 25.31 14.23
C ILE A 708 4.83 25.34 14.61
N THR A 709 5.25 24.59 15.63
CA THR A 709 6.53 24.79 16.31
C THR A 709 7.64 23.80 15.93
N GLU A 710 7.29 22.61 15.48
CA GLU A 710 8.27 21.60 15.09
C GLU A 710 9.04 22.03 13.82
N ARG A 711 10.34 21.74 13.84
CA ARG A 711 11.25 22.05 12.73
C ARG A 711 10.85 21.25 11.49
N MET A 712 11.05 21.85 10.31
CA MET A 712 10.91 21.17 9.03
C MET A 712 12.02 20.13 8.85
#